data_AF-A0AAW0EH54-F1
#
_entry.id   AF-A0AAW0EH54-F1
#
_cell.length_a   1.000
_cell.length_b   1.000
_cell.length_c   1.000
_cell.angle_alpha   90.00
_cell.angle_beta   90.00
_cell.angle_gamma   90.00
#
_symmetry.space_group_name_H-M   'P 1'
#
loop_
_entity.id
_entity.type
_entity.pdbx_description
1 polymer ?
#
loop_
_entity_poly.entity_id
_entity_poly.type
_entity_poly.pdbx_seq_one_letter_code
_entity_poly.pdbx_strand_id
1 'polypeptide(L)'
;MTLLSTHQKKLLQGLLRFIDKSSPTQQKFNEIVKKDLSDVQGNSSLENRKSQWEYLLKNAVFDLAATEGDALKDENTKYYTQLRNRLDLVLTFTEHDACEQNLPFTVLQDLLETQTIASCSHIFSWIEERSERLTEGLVPQKGKALILLRTLNDLLRRLSKMGSTTIFCGRILTFLSGVFPLGERSGVNLRGEYGPTWEGVQVPVKAEPEHDETMADAKDAVKEEDKMQVDEETKKPALEDKKDDFYNTFWSLQLPFSKPPLFAQPNTFDEFKDAVDKVIPVIREATIKERAMMGHRAGSSASLKRKREPEPEERSTVTEYFFAKFLTSPELLDLEIADTHFRRQFLFQLAILLSHLQTFTKAAKATWATTRNRSLQMDFTLEPAQAEWVQETYAKVIEEFKSTSPNGRAFTDTVTSILEREKNWVKWKNELCTQFDKEPWSEEVDGHKAGLEEATRKVREKLREPTEDWPHTLGSESLTEIWGMGYRDLSDLQNPFRAGDVKDFVKKLKQEDGKIALRQKQLAKIAAAAEARAAAQAKTKAVADVAMEVVPPATVETPASTPAPVRPPASNPAGSPIHPSLPAKPGSPMVAEPATSVPALAPTPTPAAAPATAPAPPAPPTDDHIIKLEEHKQRWSWLALRTARDHHLGHFGKIGTGDIEQLAKEIEAEKRLPKGSEELAVTEEVGSASPMTSTKVLVAGSDSTTAKVLVTGGSGYIGSHVIYTLQKTRRYKVISLDNGHNSHPNALSRISALSRSELPSDASERDIDTTEIESHSCDLTRRDEIRAVFEKYGKGGIWGVVHIAAYKAVGESVEIPLTYYENNVTATLYLLQTMQEFDCTRIVYSSSATVYGIPPTIPIPETTRLKADSPYGKTKVMSETMLDDLCHSDSKWSAISLRYFNPAGAHPSGQIGEDPKGRPGNLLPLLAHMAIGRVDAKTLQVFGNDYPTPDGTCVRDYLHILDLASGHLLALEALDANSKVFESTPDARYRAYNLGQGKGVSVLQIIDAMRKATGFDFKYEIVGRRRGDVPDLTADPALAEKELGFKANEDLAVMCRDLWNFQSKNPEGYGKW
;
A
#
# COMPACT_ATOMS: atom_id res chain seq x y z
N MET A 1 -28.35 15.61 -35.74
CA MET A 1 -28.55 16.27 -34.42
C MET A 1 -28.21 17.77 -34.51
N THR A 2 -28.69 18.48 -35.54
CA THR A 2 -28.06 19.75 -35.98
C THR A 2 -28.84 21.01 -35.59
N LEU A 3 -29.74 20.88 -34.60
CA LEU A 3 -30.56 21.96 -34.04
C LEU A 3 -30.58 21.85 -32.50
N LEU A 4 -29.41 22.01 -31.87
CA LEU A 4 -29.33 22.34 -30.45
C LEU A 4 -29.97 23.73 -30.25
N SER A 5 -30.84 23.90 -29.24
CA SER A 5 -31.44 25.22 -29.06
C SER A 5 -30.38 26.24 -28.66
N THR A 6 -30.30 27.35 -29.40
CA THR A 6 -29.38 28.46 -29.13
C THR A 6 -29.67 29.15 -27.79
N HIS A 7 -30.78 28.79 -27.14
CA HIS A 7 -31.22 29.28 -25.84
C HIS A 7 -30.58 28.49 -24.69
N GLN A 8 -30.70 27.15 -24.66
CA GLN A 8 -30.05 26.30 -23.63
C GLN A 8 -28.54 26.53 -23.57
N LYS A 9 -27.87 26.63 -24.74
CA LYS A 9 -26.43 26.89 -24.80
C LYS A 9 -26.04 28.27 -24.22
N LYS A 10 -26.92 29.29 -24.34
CA LYS A 10 -26.71 30.61 -23.73
C LYS A 10 -26.92 30.57 -22.21
N LEU A 11 -27.94 29.87 -21.72
CA LEU A 11 -28.18 29.69 -20.28
C LEU A 11 -27.00 28.98 -19.61
N LEU A 12 -26.52 27.86 -20.18
CA LEU A 12 -25.34 27.15 -19.68
C LEU A 12 -24.09 28.05 -19.64
N GLN A 13 -23.85 28.86 -20.68
CA GLN A 13 -22.76 29.83 -20.69
C GLN A 13 -22.94 30.96 -19.65
N GLY A 14 -24.17 31.30 -19.28
CA GLY A 14 -24.48 32.21 -18.17
C GLY A 14 -24.13 31.57 -16.82
N LEU A 15 -24.63 30.36 -16.56
CA LEU A 15 -24.37 29.59 -15.35
C LEU A 15 -22.87 29.39 -15.10
N LEU A 16 -22.12 28.89 -16.09
CA LEU A 16 -20.67 28.67 -15.96
C LEU A 16 -19.92 29.98 -15.63
N ARG A 17 -20.27 31.10 -16.27
CA ARG A 17 -19.69 32.43 -15.98
C ARG A 17 -20.04 32.98 -14.60
N PHE A 18 -21.11 32.49 -13.96
CA PHE A 18 -21.50 32.86 -12.60
C PHE A 18 -20.72 32.01 -11.58
N ILE A 19 -20.73 30.68 -11.72
CA ILE A 19 -20.07 29.76 -10.79
C ILE A 19 -18.55 29.99 -10.79
N ASP A 20 -17.92 30.14 -11.97
CA ASP A 20 -16.47 30.36 -12.12
C ASP A 20 -16.00 31.77 -11.67
N LYS A 21 -16.92 32.64 -11.22
CA LYS A 21 -16.62 33.99 -10.70
C LYS A 21 -16.95 34.19 -9.22
N SER A 22 -18.01 33.56 -8.72
CA SER A 22 -18.52 33.75 -7.37
C SER A 22 -19.01 32.43 -6.82
N SER A 23 -18.14 31.71 -6.10
CA SER A 23 -18.39 30.41 -5.46
C SER A 23 -19.71 30.44 -4.66
N PRO A 24 -20.81 29.86 -5.19
CA PRO A 24 -22.13 30.12 -4.64
C PRO A 24 -22.53 29.04 -3.63
N THR A 25 -23.22 29.43 -2.56
CA THR A 25 -23.81 28.48 -1.62
C THR A 25 -24.82 27.57 -2.34
N GLN A 26 -24.79 26.26 -2.08
CA GLN A 26 -25.58 25.25 -2.81
C GLN A 26 -27.08 25.58 -2.90
N GLN A 27 -27.68 26.15 -1.85
CA GLN A 27 -29.09 26.60 -1.87
C GLN A 27 -29.35 27.62 -2.98
N LYS A 28 -28.55 28.70 -3.02
CA LYS A 28 -28.64 29.77 -4.03
C LYS A 28 -28.32 29.25 -5.44
N PHE A 29 -27.47 28.24 -5.54
CA PHE A 29 -27.19 27.58 -6.82
C PHE A 29 -28.39 26.78 -7.33
N ASN A 30 -29.03 25.97 -6.48
CA ASN A 30 -30.26 25.23 -6.81
C ASN A 30 -31.41 26.18 -7.19
N GLU A 31 -31.56 27.32 -6.53
CA GLU A 31 -32.56 28.35 -6.89
C GLU A 31 -32.37 28.88 -8.32
N ILE A 32 -31.12 29.18 -8.71
CA ILE A 32 -30.81 29.69 -10.05
C ILE A 32 -31.03 28.59 -11.10
N VAL A 33 -30.54 27.36 -10.86
CA VAL A 33 -30.74 26.23 -11.79
C VAL A 33 -32.23 25.92 -11.97
N LYS A 34 -33.01 25.89 -10.88
CA LYS A 34 -34.46 25.68 -10.92
C LYS A 34 -35.19 26.75 -11.73
N LYS A 35 -34.74 28.01 -11.66
CA LYS A 35 -35.27 29.10 -12.49
C LYS A 35 -34.93 28.90 -13.96
N ASP A 36 -33.65 28.71 -14.29
CA ASP A 36 -33.19 28.56 -15.68
C ASP A 36 -33.82 27.32 -16.36
N LEU A 37 -34.13 26.26 -15.61
CA LEU A 37 -34.91 25.10 -16.09
C LEU A 37 -36.39 25.43 -16.36
N SER A 38 -36.99 26.37 -15.61
CA SER A 38 -38.38 26.82 -15.83
C SER A 38 -38.52 27.72 -17.06
N ASP A 39 -37.51 28.54 -17.36
CA ASP A 39 -37.47 29.41 -18.56
C ASP A 39 -37.37 28.59 -19.87
N VAL A 40 -37.04 27.30 -19.81
CA VAL A 40 -36.83 26.38 -20.96
C VAL A 40 -38.08 25.51 -21.28
N GLN A 41 -39.26 25.88 -20.78
CA GLN A 41 -40.53 25.19 -21.08
C GLN A 41 -41.08 25.52 -22.49
N GLY A 42 -40.42 25.01 -23.53
CA GLY A 42 -40.86 25.07 -24.93
C GLY A 42 -41.49 23.77 -25.46
N ASN A 43 -41.97 23.79 -26.70
CA ASN A 43 -42.72 22.72 -27.39
C ASN A 43 -41.94 21.41 -27.68
N SER A 44 -40.80 21.16 -27.03
CA SER A 44 -40.03 19.92 -27.18
C SER A 44 -40.39 18.88 -26.11
N SER A 45 -40.44 17.60 -26.50
CA SER A 45 -40.68 16.51 -25.55
C SER A 45 -39.64 16.49 -24.43
N LEU A 46 -40.05 16.04 -23.25
CA LEU A 46 -39.24 16.07 -22.03
C LEU A 46 -37.93 15.27 -22.19
N GLU A 47 -38.00 14.10 -22.81
CA GLU A 47 -36.86 13.23 -23.13
C GLU A 47 -35.84 13.92 -24.05
N ASN A 48 -36.28 14.56 -25.14
CA ASN A 48 -35.39 15.37 -26.00
C ASN A 48 -34.73 16.52 -25.23
N ARG A 49 -35.42 17.11 -24.24
CA ARG A 49 -34.83 18.15 -23.38
C ARG A 49 -33.79 17.59 -22.42
N LYS A 50 -34.00 16.40 -21.85
CA LYS A 50 -32.97 15.70 -21.03
C LYS A 50 -31.70 15.45 -21.86
N SER A 51 -31.82 14.79 -23.01
CA SER A 51 -30.66 14.48 -23.86
C SER A 51 -29.93 15.71 -24.41
N GLN A 52 -30.64 16.84 -24.62
CA GLN A 52 -30.01 18.12 -24.97
C GLN A 52 -29.18 18.70 -23.81
N TRP A 53 -29.69 18.64 -22.57
CA TRP A 53 -28.93 19.07 -21.40
C TRP A 53 -27.75 18.15 -21.11
N GLU A 54 -27.94 16.83 -21.17
CA GLU A 54 -26.88 15.82 -21.02
C GLU A 54 -25.72 16.07 -21.98
N TYR A 55 -26.02 16.28 -23.28
CA TYR A 55 -25.01 16.60 -24.28
C TYR A 55 -24.27 17.92 -23.96
N LEU A 56 -25.00 18.99 -23.63
CA LEU A 56 -24.41 20.29 -23.34
C LEU A 56 -23.55 20.30 -22.07
N LEU A 57 -23.99 19.62 -21.01
CA LEU A 57 -23.25 19.47 -19.76
C LEU A 57 -22.03 18.57 -19.92
N LYS A 58 -22.17 17.44 -20.63
CA LYS A 58 -21.06 16.53 -20.93
C LYS A 58 -19.98 17.25 -21.73
N ASN A 59 -20.35 17.96 -22.81
CA ASN A 59 -19.39 18.79 -23.54
C ASN A 59 -18.76 19.86 -22.64
N ALA A 60 -19.50 20.57 -21.79
CA ALA A 60 -18.93 21.58 -20.91
C ALA A 60 -17.90 21.02 -19.88
N VAL A 61 -18.00 19.74 -19.51
CA VAL A 61 -16.96 19.02 -18.74
C VAL A 61 -15.77 18.67 -19.63
N PHE A 62 -16.00 18.02 -20.79
CA PHE A 62 -14.90 17.51 -21.62
C PHE A 62 -14.14 18.59 -22.41
N ASP A 63 -14.80 19.68 -22.80
CA ASP A 63 -14.19 20.88 -23.37
C ASP A 63 -13.18 21.52 -22.38
N LEU A 64 -13.44 21.41 -21.07
CA LEU A 64 -12.46 21.78 -20.04
C LEU A 64 -11.44 20.66 -19.84
N ALA A 65 -11.86 19.40 -19.70
CA ALA A 65 -10.96 18.28 -19.41
C ALA A 65 -9.84 18.11 -20.45
N ALA A 66 -10.07 18.52 -21.70
CA ALA A 66 -9.06 18.59 -22.76
C ALA A 66 -7.89 19.54 -22.44
N THR A 67 -8.03 20.49 -21.51
CA THR A 67 -6.97 21.43 -21.08
C THR A 67 -6.22 20.95 -19.82
N GLU A 68 -6.35 19.67 -19.43
CA GLU A 68 -5.58 19.06 -18.32
C GLU A 68 -4.06 19.29 -18.47
N GLY A 69 -3.56 19.24 -19.71
CA GLY A 69 -2.13 19.43 -20.01
C GLY A 69 -1.56 20.78 -19.59
N ASP A 70 -2.38 21.82 -19.43
CA ASP A 70 -1.95 23.12 -18.90
C ASP A 70 -2.12 23.20 -17.38
N ALA A 71 -3.08 22.46 -16.82
CA ALA A 71 -3.28 22.32 -15.39
C ALA A 71 -2.18 21.50 -14.69
N LEU A 72 -1.46 20.66 -15.43
CA LEU A 72 -0.29 19.92 -14.94
C LEU A 72 1.01 20.74 -14.96
N LYS A 73 0.99 21.96 -15.52
CA LYS A 73 2.17 22.86 -15.61
C LYS A 73 2.17 23.99 -14.56
N ASP A 74 1.04 24.25 -13.90
CA ASP A 74 0.86 25.33 -12.92
C ASP A 74 0.08 24.83 -11.69
N GLU A 75 0.75 24.75 -10.53
CA GLU A 75 0.14 24.33 -9.26
C GLU A 75 -0.97 25.27 -8.77
N ASN A 76 -0.98 26.54 -9.20
CA ASN A 76 -2.02 27.52 -8.85
C ASN A 76 -3.16 27.60 -9.88
N THR A 77 -3.26 26.63 -10.78
CA THR A 77 -4.28 26.58 -11.83
C THR A 77 -5.72 26.60 -11.28
N LYS A 78 -6.59 27.36 -11.96
CA LYS A 78 -8.04 27.36 -11.67
C LYS A 78 -8.77 26.14 -12.22
N TYR A 79 -8.09 25.29 -12.99
CA TYR A 79 -8.66 24.11 -13.66
C TYR A 79 -9.47 23.21 -12.73
N TYR A 80 -8.87 22.74 -11.64
CA TYR A 80 -9.53 21.80 -10.73
C TYR A 80 -10.79 22.40 -10.08
N THR A 81 -10.76 23.70 -9.74
CA THR A 81 -11.93 24.43 -9.24
C THR A 81 -13.02 24.54 -10.31
N GLN A 82 -12.66 24.88 -11.54
CA GLN A 82 -13.60 24.97 -12.66
C GLN A 82 -14.20 23.60 -13.04
N LEU A 83 -13.42 22.52 -12.91
CA LEU A 83 -13.87 21.14 -13.15
C LEU A 83 -14.86 20.70 -12.06
N ARG A 84 -14.54 20.96 -10.78
CA ARG A 84 -15.46 20.75 -9.63
C ARG A 84 -16.78 21.51 -9.82
N ASN A 85 -16.73 22.78 -10.23
CA ASN A 85 -17.92 23.59 -10.56
C ASN A 85 -18.81 22.94 -11.62
N ARG A 86 -18.21 22.32 -12.65
CA ARG A 86 -18.95 21.64 -13.73
C ARG A 86 -19.53 20.30 -13.30
N LEU A 87 -18.85 19.56 -12.42
CA LEU A 87 -19.36 18.32 -11.84
C LEU A 87 -20.50 18.60 -10.84
N ASP A 88 -20.42 19.66 -10.01
CA ASP A 88 -21.51 20.11 -9.13
C ASP A 88 -22.74 20.59 -9.93
N LEU A 89 -22.53 21.19 -11.12
CA LEU A 89 -23.60 21.53 -12.06
C LEU A 89 -24.28 20.26 -12.64
N VAL A 90 -23.50 19.24 -13.01
CA VAL A 90 -24.03 17.93 -13.46
C VAL A 90 -24.85 17.24 -12.36
N LEU A 91 -24.40 17.26 -11.10
CA LEU A 91 -25.20 16.78 -9.97
C LEU A 91 -26.53 17.55 -9.86
N THR A 92 -26.47 18.87 -9.81
CA THR A 92 -27.65 19.72 -9.54
C THR A 92 -28.69 19.65 -10.66
N PHE A 93 -28.30 19.46 -11.92
CA PHE A 93 -29.24 19.18 -13.02
C PHE A 93 -29.88 17.78 -12.89
N THR A 94 -29.15 16.80 -12.36
CA THR A 94 -29.66 15.44 -12.12
C THR A 94 -30.62 15.41 -10.92
N GLU A 95 -30.33 16.17 -9.86
CA GLU A 95 -31.19 16.36 -8.67
C GLU A 95 -32.53 17.04 -9.02
N HIS A 96 -32.55 17.91 -10.03
CA HIS A 96 -33.77 18.55 -10.56
C HIS A 96 -34.50 17.74 -11.65
N ASP A 97 -34.13 16.47 -11.86
CA ASP A 97 -34.64 15.58 -12.93
C ASP A 97 -34.52 16.17 -14.36
N ALA A 98 -33.56 17.07 -14.60
CA ALA A 98 -33.30 17.63 -15.92
C ALA A 98 -32.38 16.73 -16.78
N CYS A 99 -31.83 15.66 -16.20
CA CYS A 99 -30.96 14.66 -16.83
C CYS A 99 -31.23 13.28 -16.20
N GLU A 100 -30.77 12.21 -16.86
CA GLU A 100 -30.85 10.85 -16.32
C GLU A 100 -30.03 10.63 -15.04
N GLN A 101 -30.58 9.85 -14.10
CA GLN A 101 -29.99 9.58 -12.77
C GLN A 101 -28.62 8.90 -12.80
N ASN A 102 -28.21 8.36 -13.95
CA ASN A 102 -26.89 7.77 -14.16
C ASN A 102 -25.86 8.74 -14.76
N LEU A 103 -26.27 9.93 -15.25
CA LEU A 103 -25.38 10.89 -15.93
C LEU A 103 -24.10 11.18 -15.11
N PRO A 104 -24.15 11.54 -13.81
CA PRO A 104 -22.94 11.87 -13.06
C PRO A 104 -21.92 10.72 -13.06
N PHE A 105 -22.38 9.48 -12.94
CA PHE A 105 -21.52 8.29 -12.92
C PHE A 105 -20.89 8.00 -14.29
N THR A 106 -21.63 8.23 -15.38
CA THR A 106 -21.06 8.09 -16.74
C THR A 106 -20.06 9.20 -17.06
N VAL A 107 -20.31 10.44 -16.63
CA VAL A 107 -19.37 11.55 -16.78
C VAL A 107 -18.11 11.31 -15.95
N LEU A 108 -18.24 10.85 -14.69
CA LEU A 108 -17.11 10.47 -13.85
C LEU A 108 -16.32 9.28 -14.40
N GLN A 109 -16.99 8.28 -15.01
CA GLN A 109 -16.29 7.17 -15.65
C GLN A 109 -15.42 7.67 -16.81
N ASP A 110 -16.03 8.32 -17.80
CA ASP A 110 -15.34 8.83 -18.99
C ASP A 110 -14.22 9.82 -18.61
N LEU A 111 -14.44 10.66 -17.60
CA LEU A 111 -13.44 11.60 -17.07
C LEU A 111 -12.28 10.89 -16.37
N LEU A 112 -12.55 9.95 -15.46
CA LEU A 112 -11.47 9.19 -14.81
C LEU A 112 -10.70 8.32 -15.80
N GLU A 113 -11.34 7.75 -16.82
CA GLU A 113 -10.68 6.97 -17.87
C GLU A 113 -9.75 7.82 -18.75
N THR A 114 -10.13 9.07 -19.04
CA THR A 114 -9.36 9.98 -19.92
C THR A 114 -8.26 10.78 -19.21
N GLN A 115 -8.42 11.10 -17.91
CA GLN A 115 -7.47 11.92 -17.16
C GLN A 115 -6.26 11.12 -16.63
N THR A 116 -5.17 11.83 -16.31
CA THR A 116 -3.98 11.30 -15.67
C THR A 116 -4.23 10.85 -14.22
N ILE A 117 -3.33 10.03 -13.67
CA ILE A 117 -3.43 9.54 -12.28
C ILE A 117 -3.39 10.69 -11.26
N ALA A 118 -2.63 11.77 -11.53
CA ALA A 118 -2.56 12.95 -10.68
C ALA A 118 -3.93 13.65 -10.61
N SER A 119 -4.49 14.01 -11.77
CA SER A 119 -5.80 14.68 -11.85
C SER A 119 -6.94 13.77 -11.36
N CYS A 120 -6.85 12.45 -11.57
CA CYS A 120 -7.75 11.47 -10.95
C CYS A 120 -7.79 11.57 -9.42
N SER A 121 -6.67 11.88 -8.75
CA SER A 121 -6.65 12.07 -7.28
C SER A 121 -7.43 13.32 -6.85
N HIS A 122 -7.32 14.42 -7.59
CA HIS A 122 -8.07 15.67 -7.34
C HIS A 122 -9.58 15.52 -7.65
N ILE A 123 -9.92 14.77 -8.70
CA ILE A 123 -11.30 14.40 -9.02
C ILE A 123 -11.86 13.47 -7.94
N PHE A 124 -11.08 12.51 -7.45
CA PHE A 124 -11.50 11.63 -6.37
C PHE A 124 -11.73 12.37 -5.05
N SER A 125 -10.97 13.43 -4.75
CA SER A 125 -11.29 14.31 -3.62
C SER A 125 -12.67 14.96 -3.75
N TRP A 126 -13.12 15.31 -4.96
CA TRP A 126 -14.49 15.79 -5.15
C TRP A 126 -15.54 14.66 -4.99
N ILE A 127 -15.21 13.41 -5.37
CA ILE A 127 -16.06 12.25 -5.12
C ILE A 127 -16.22 11.98 -3.60
N GLU A 128 -15.13 12.10 -2.82
CA GLU A 128 -15.16 12.05 -1.35
C GLU A 128 -16.02 13.19 -0.78
N GLU A 129 -15.78 14.44 -1.19
CA GLU A 129 -16.50 15.66 -0.77
C GLU A 129 -17.98 15.73 -1.21
N ARG A 130 -18.43 14.87 -2.13
CA ARG A 130 -19.83 14.81 -2.61
C ARG A 130 -20.45 13.43 -2.43
N SER A 131 -19.83 12.58 -1.62
CA SER A 131 -20.25 11.21 -1.31
C SER A 131 -21.74 11.08 -0.99
N GLU A 132 -22.27 11.87 -0.06
CA GLU A 132 -23.69 11.85 0.33
C GLU A 132 -24.65 12.13 -0.84
N ARG A 133 -24.34 13.11 -1.69
CA ARG A 133 -25.16 13.47 -2.87
C ARG A 133 -25.07 12.43 -3.98
N LEU A 134 -23.88 11.85 -4.20
CA LEU A 134 -23.68 10.78 -5.17
C LEU A 134 -24.42 9.50 -4.75
N THR A 135 -24.39 9.16 -3.46
CA THR A 135 -24.96 7.93 -2.92
C THR A 135 -26.47 8.01 -2.64
N GLU A 136 -27.12 9.16 -2.86
CA GLU A 136 -28.57 9.29 -2.68
C GLU A 136 -29.34 8.32 -3.62
N GLY A 137 -30.16 7.45 -3.00
CA GLY A 137 -30.90 6.39 -3.68
C GLY A 137 -30.04 5.25 -4.22
N LEU A 138 -28.79 5.10 -3.79
CA LEU A 138 -27.88 4.06 -4.27
C LEU A 138 -28.28 2.67 -3.72
N VAL A 139 -28.81 1.83 -4.59
CA VAL A 139 -29.12 0.41 -4.30
C VAL A 139 -27.94 -0.45 -4.75
N PRO A 140 -27.18 -1.11 -3.85
CA PRO A 140 -25.89 -1.74 -4.18
C PRO A 140 -25.88 -2.69 -5.39
N GLN A 141 -27.00 -3.35 -5.67
CA GLN A 141 -27.12 -4.37 -6.73
C GLN A 141 -27.64 -3.83 -8.08
N LYS A 142 -27.93 -2.52 -8.21
CA LYS A 142 -28.53 -1.93 -9.44
C LYS A 142 -28.09 -0.48 -9.70
N GLY A 143 -28.16 -0.04 -10.96
CA GLY A 143 -28.01 1.37 -11.35
C GLY A 143 -26.70 2.01 -10.88
N LYS A 144 -26.80 3.19 -10.25
CA LYS A 144 -25.70 4.02 -9.71
C LYS A 144 -24.56 3.19 -9.08
N ALA A 145 -24.90 2.22 -8.24
CA ALA A 145 -23.94 1.40 -7.50
C ALA A 145 -23.00 0.60 -8.41
N LEU A 146 -23.54 -0.07 -9.44
CA LEU A 146 -22.75 -0.92 -10.32
C LEU A 146 -21.81 -0.11 -11.21
N ILE A 147 -22.21 1.10 -11.61
CA ILE A 147 -21.36 2.01 -12.38
C ILE A 147 -20.21 2.52 -11.49
N LEU A 148 -20.51 3.00 -10.29
CA LEU A 148 -19.51 3.45 -9.31
C LEU A 148 -18.50 2.33 -8.97
N LEU A 149 -19.01 1.12 -8.68
CA LEU A 149 -18.18 -0.04 -8.36
C LEU A 149 -17.30 -0.45 -9.54
N ARG A 150 -17.81 -0.42 -10.78
CA ARG A 150 -16.99 -0.67 -11.98
C ARG A 150 -15.89 0.38 -12.10
N THR A 151 -16.25 1.66 -12.20
CA THR A 151 -15.34 2.78 -12.41
C THR A 151 -14.20 2.82 -11.39
N LEU A 152 -14.50 2.61 -10.11
CA LEU A 152 -13.47 2.63 -9.06
C LEU A 152 -12.61 1.35 -9.04
N ASN A 153 -13.14 0.19 -9.46
CA ASN A 153 -12.32 -1.00 -9.69
C ASN A 153 -11.43 -0.89 -10.93
N ASP A 154 -11.88 -0.22 -12.00
CA ASP A 154 -11.05 0.07 -13.18
C ASP A 154 -9.97 1.11 -12.88
N LEU A 155 -10.25 2.10 -12.02
CA LEU A 155 -9.23 2.97 -11.47
C LEU A 155 -8.21 2.19 -10.61
N LEU A 156 -8.66 1.33 -9.70
CA LEU A 156 -7.78 0.44 -8.91
C LEU A 156 -6.95 -0.54 -9.77
N ARG A 157 -7.43 -0.92 -10.97
CA ARG A 157 -6.68 -1.69 -11.97
C ARG A 157 -5.60 -0.87 -12.70
N ARG A 158 -5.74 0.46 -12.77
CA ARG A 158 -4.78 1.39 -13.41
C ARG A 158 -3.66 1.87 -12.48
N LEU A 159 -3.82 1.76 -11.16
CA LEU A 159 -2.84 2.20 -10.18
C LEU A 159 -1.73 1.14 -9.94
N SER A 160 -0.48 1.59 -9.81
CA SER A 160 0.71 0.73 -9.70
C SER A 160 0.91 0.08 -8.32
N LYS A 161 0.11 0.46 -7.30
CA LYS A 161 0.20 -0.04 -5.91
C LYS A 161 1.58 0.13 -5.26
N MET A 162 2.30 1.17 -5.68
CA MET A 162 3.63 1.54 -5.18
C MET A 162 3.69 3.05 -4.85
N GLY A 163 4.46 3.40 -3.83
CA GLY A 163 4.66 4.79 -3.38
C GLY A 163 3.35 5.52 -3.08
N SER A 164 3.23 6.77 -3.54
CA SER A 164 2.03 7.60 -3.37
C SER A 164 0.74 6.99 -3.91
N THR A 165 0.81 6.13 -4.94
CA THR A 165 -0.37 5.44 -5.48
C THR A 165 -0.99 4.45 -4.50
N THR A 166 -0.22 3.94 -3.52
CA THR A 166 -0.73 3.05 -2.47
C THR A 166 -1.68 3.78 -1.53
N ILE A 167 -1.37 5.03 -1.17
CA ILE A 167 -2.25 5.90 -0.38
C ILE A 167 -3.55 6.18 -1.16
N PHE A 168 -3.44 6.41 -2.47
CA PHE A 168 -4.62 6.62 -3.33
C PHE A 168 -5.48 5.35 -3.47
N CYS A 169 -4.87 4.16 -3.59
CA CYS A 169 -5.59 2.89 -3.52
C CYS A 169 -6.32 2.74 -2.17
N GLY A 170 -5.67 3.12 -1.06
CA GLY A 170 -6.25 3.13 0.27
C GLY A 170 -7.48 4.04 0.39
N ARG A 171 -7.42 5.26 -0.16
CA ARG A 171 -8.57 6.18 -0.25
C ARG A 171 -9.74 5.56 -1.02
N ILE A 172 -9.49 5.01 -2.21
CA ILE A 172 -10.55 4.40 -3.04
C ILE A 172 -11.18 3.20 -2.32
N LEU A 173 -10.38 2.34 -1.69
CA LEU A 173 -10.89 1.19 -0.93
C LEU A 173 -11.67 1.60 0.33
N THR A 174 -11.24 2.65 1.03
CA THR A 174 -11.92 3.19 2.22
C THR A 174 -13.26 3.85 1.85
N PHE A 175 -13.29 4.58 0.74
CA PHE A 175 -14.54 5.12 0.18
C PHE A 175 -15.50 3.99 -0.21
N LEU A 176 -15.02 2.95 -0.92
CA LEU A 176 -15.85 1.80 -1.29
C LEU A 176 -16.41 1.07 -0.07
N SER A 177 -15.63 0.86 1.00
CA SER A 177 -16.13 0.23 2.23
C SER A 177 -17.08 1.11 3.05
N GLY A 178 -17.04 2.44 2.87
CA GLY A 178 -18.03 3.37 3.43
C GLY A 178 -19.35 3.42 2.63
N VAL A 179 -19.29 3.27 1.30
CA VAL A 179 -20.46 3.34 0.41
C VAL A 179 -21.22 2.01 0.32
N PHE A 180 -20.55 0.86 0.41
CA PHE A 180 -21.17 -0.46 0.30
C PHE A 180 -21.34 -1.12 1.68
N PRO A 181 -22.57 -1.35 2.16
CA PRO A 181 -22.81 -1.93 3.49
C PRO A 181 -22.16 -3.30 3.69
N LEU A 182 -21.63 -3.57 4.88
CA LEU A 182 -20.93 -4.83 5.20
C LEU A 182 -21.81 -6.09 5.12
N GLY A 183 -23.14 -5.96 5.12
CA GLY A 183 -24.08 -7.06 4.87
C GLY A 183 -24.32 -7.36 3.38
N GLU A 184 -23.69 -6.62 2.47
CA GLU A 184 -23.79 -6.77 1.03
C GLU A 184 -22.67 -7.68 0.49
N ARG A 185 -22.94 -8.44 -0.59
CA ARG A 185 -22.01 -9.44 -1.12
C ARG A 185 -20.71 -8.85 -1.68
N SER A 186 -20.70 -7.58 -2.06
CA SER A 186 -19.52 -6.87 -2.56
C SER A 186 -18.72 -6.18 -1.45
N GLY A 187 -19.34 -5.93 -0.28
CA GLY A 187 -18.71 -5.23 0.84
C GLY A 187 -17.74 -6.09 1.65
N VAL A 188 -17.85 -7.42 1.58
CA VAL A 188 -16.97 -8.37 2.27
C VAL A 188 -16.56 -9.52 1.33
N ASN A 189 -15.28 -9.90 1.35
CA ASN A 189 -14.76 -11.07 0.62
C ASN A 189 -15.34 -12.39 1.18
N LEU A 190 -16.57 -12.73 0.79
CA LEU A 190 -17.31 -13.92 1.24
C LEU A 190 -16.66 -15.25 0.83
N ARG A 191 -15.82 -15.25 -0.22
CA ARG A 191 -15.10 -16.43 -0.71
C ARG A 191 -13.92 -16.83 0.17
N GLY A 192 -13.31 -15.86 0.87
CA GLY A 192 -12.06 -16.12 1.61
C GLY A 192 -10.85 -16.27 0.69
N GLU A 193 -10.88 -15.63 -0.48
CA GLU A 193 -9.68 -15.48 -1.31
C GLU A 193 -8.60 -14.76 -0.49
N TYR A 194 -7.43 -15.37 -0.36
CA TYR A 194 -6.32 -14.83 0.44
C TYR A 194 -5.66 -13.65 -0.28
N GLY A 195 -4.62 -13.06 0.34
CA GLY A 195 -3.87 -11.95 -0.24
C GLY A 195 -3.12 -12.34 -1.54
N PRO A 196 -2.34 -11.41 -2.12
CA PRO A 196 -1.40 -11.77 -3.18
C PRO A 196 -0.52 -12.93 -2.70
N THR A 197 -0.48 -14.01 -3.50
CA THR A 197 0.30 -15.20 -3.15
C THR A 197 1.79 -14.86 -3.14
N TRP A 198 2.55 -15.48 -2.23
CA TRP A 198 3.99 -15.39 -2.21
C TRP A 198 4.57 -16.05 -3.47
N GLU A 199 5.27 -15.27 -4.30
CA GLU A 199 5.82 -15.70 -5.60
C GLU A 199 7.22 -16.34 -5.48
N GLY A 200 7.71 -16.53 -4.26
CA GLY A 200 9.06 -17.02 -3.96
C GLY A 200 10.06 -15.88 -3.73
N VAL A 201 11.28 -16.24 -3.36
CA VAL A 201 12.39 -15.29 -3.27
C VAL A 201 12.97 -15.05 -4.66
N GLN A 202 13.09 -13.79 -5.06
CA GLN A 202 13.81 -13.38 -6.26
C GLN A 202 15.32 -13.30 -5.98
N VAL A 203 15.97 -14.45 -5.81
CA VAL A 203 17.44 -14.54 -5.60
C VAL A 203 18.17 -14.28 -6.93
N PRO A 204 19.12 -13.32 -7.00
CA PRO A 204 20.04 -13.23 -8.13
C PRO A 204 20.97 -14.45 -8.11
N VAL A 205 20.89 -15.31 -9.12
CA VAL A 205 21.60 -16.60 -9.15
C VAL A 205 23.11 -16.39 -9.12
N LYS A 206 23.75 -16.82 -8.02
CA LYS A 206 25.17 -17.17 -7.99
C LYS A 206 25.34 -18.58 -8.52
N ALA A 207 26.41 -18.83 -9.28
CA ALA A 207 26.77 -20.16 -9.75
C ALA A 207 27.76 -20.81 -8.78
N GLU A 208 27.46 -22.03 -8.34
CA GLU A 208 28.39 -22.87 -7.58
C GLU A 208 29.15 -23.85 -8.52
N PRO A 209 30.37 -24.27 -8.16
CA PRO A 209 31.17 -25.18 -8.98
C PRO A 209 30.85 -26.66 -8.69
N GLU A 210 30.69 -27.46 -9.75
CA GLU A 210 30.55 -28.91 -9.62
C GLU A 210 31.88 -29.57 -9.18
N HIS A 211 31.76 -30.57 -8.31
CA HIS A 211 32.85 -31.46 -7.90
C HIS A 211 32.61 -32.82 -8.55
N ASP A 212 33.48 -33.25 -9.47
CA ASP A 212 33.35 -34.52 -10.20
C ASP A 212 34.49 -35.51 -9.85
N GLU A 213 34.23 -36.80 -10.01
CA GLU A 213 35.17 -37.89 -9.75
C GLU A 213 35.73 -38.51 -11.05
N THR A 214 36.80 -39.30 -10.90
CA THR A 214 37.33 -40.28 -11.86
C THR A 214 38.24 -39.83 -13.02
N MET A 215 39.54 -40.06 -12.80
CA MET A 215 40.41 -40.91 -13.63
C MET A 215 40.90 -40.46 -15.04
N ALA A 216 42.23 -40.24 -15.07
CA ALA A 216 43.23 -41.00 -15.86
C ALA A 216 43.99 -40.33 -17.02
N ASP A 217 45.32 -40.49 -16.91
CA ASP A 217 46.36 -40.54 -17.95
C ASP A 217 46.49 -39.42 -19.01
N ALA A 218 47.38 -38.46 -18.69
CA ALA A 218 48.49 -38.14 -19.58
C ALA A 218 49.77 -37.85 -18.75
N LYS A 219 50.93 -38.32 -19.23
CA LYS A 219 52.25 -38.00 -18.66
C LYS A 219 52.95 -36.98 -19.55
N ASP A 220 53.57 -35.97 -18.97
CA ASP A 220 55.04 -35.88 -18.95
C ASP A 220 55.51 -34.84 -17.91
N ALA A 221 56.82 -34.70 -17.72
CA ALA A 221 57.40 -34.12 -16.50
C ALA A 221 58.49 -33.06 -16.76
N VAL A 222 59.11 -32.59 -15.65
CA VAL A 222 60.42 -31.91 -15.52
C VAL A 222 60.41 -30.38 -15.36
N LYS A 223 60.43 -29.95 -14.07
CA LYS A 223 61.22 -28.83 -13.48
C LYS A 223 60.89 -27.37 -13.90
N GLU A 224 61.31 -26.33 -13.17
CA GLU A 224 62.08 -26.24 -11.91
C GLU A 224 61.50 -25.17 -10.94
N GLU A 225 62.12 -25.01 -9.77
CA GLU A 225 61.68 -24.11 -8.68
C GLU A 225 61.91 -22.62 -8.97
N ASP A 226 61.08 -21.75 -8.38
CA ASP A 226 61.59 -20.80 -7.37
C ASP A 226 60.49 -20.45 -6.33
N LYS A 227 60.89 -19.89 -5.20
CA LYS A 227 60.06 -19.67 -3.99
C LYS A 227 59.77 -18.20 -3.74
N MET A 228 58.59 -17.93 -3.18
CA MET A 228 58.50 -17.18 -1.92
C MET A 228 57.20 -17.50 -1.19
N GLN A 229 57.31 -17.94 0.07
CA GLN A 229 56.17 -18.10 0.98
C GLN A 229 55.97 -16.81 1.78
N VAL A 230 54.72 -16.44 2.01
CA VAL A 230 54.28 -15.75 3.23
C VAL A 230 52.99 -16.46 3.66
N ASP A 231 52.99 -17.04 4.86
CA ASP A 231 51.83 -17.78 5.38
C ASP A 231 50.84 -16.83 6.07
N GLU A 232 49.57 -16.84 5.65
CA GLU A 232 48.43 -16.58 6.54
C GLU A 232 47.33 -17.62 6.30
N GLU A 233 47.09 -18.49 7.30
CA GLU A 233 45.96 -19.42 7.27
C GLU A 233 44.63 -18.66 7.39
N THR A 234 43.76 -18.73 6.38
CA THR A 234 42.35 -18.32 6.52
C THR A 234 41.37 -19.46 6.21
N LYS A 235 40.93 -20.13 7.29
CA LYS A 235 39.85 -21.13 7.25
C LYS A 235 38.50 -20.46 6.98
N LYS A 236 38.09 -20.38 5.70
CA LYS A 236 36.74 -20.01 5.27
C LYS A 236 36.29 -20.82 4.04
N PRO A 237 35.59 -21.95 4.27
CA PRO A 237 34.39 -22.21 3.45
C PRO A 237 33.11 -22.41 4.29
N ALA A 238 33.18 -23.24 5.35
CA ALA A 238 32.03 -23.85 6.05
C ALA A 238 31.13 -22.94 6.91
N LEU A 239 31.01 -21.65 6.54
CA LEU A 239 30.24 -20.61 7.21
C LEU A 239 29.25 -19.88 6.27
N GLU A 240 29.39 -20.04 4.95
CA GLU A 240 28.53 -19.37 3.97
C GLU A 240 27.34 -20.26 3.58
N ASP A 241 27.57 -21.55 3.24
CA ASP A 241 26.52 -22.54 2.92
C ASP A 241 25.41 -22.66 4.00
N LYS A 242 25.78 -22.44 5.28
CA LYS A 242 24.83 -22.47 6.41
C LYS A 242 23.92 -21.25 6.50
N LYS A 243 24.32 -20.11 5.93
CA LYS A 243 23.43 -18.94 5.84
C LYS A 243 22.38 -19.13 4.77
N ASP A 244 22.75 -19.72 3.63
CA ASP A 244 21.85 -19.87 2.50
C ASP A 244 20.80 -20.98 2.73
N ASP A 245 21.10 -22.07 3.44
CA ASP A 245 20.07 -23.03 3.93
C ASP A 245 19.07 -22.34 4.88
N PHE A 246 19.56 -21.54 5.84
CA PHE A 246 18.69 -20.84 6.78
C PHE A 246 17.81 -19.78 6.10
N TYR A 247 18.39 -19.01 5.17
CA TYR A 247 17.69 -17.99 4.39
C TYR A 247 16.55 -18.61 3.55
N ASN A 248 16.85 -19.67 2.81
CA ASN A 248 15.83 -20.39 2.03
C ASN A 248 14.77 -21.04 2.93
N THR A 249 15.18 -21.65 4.05
CA THR A 249 14.26 -22.16 5.08
C THR A 249 13.31 -21.05 5.58
N PHE A 250 13.85 -19.88 5.95
CA PHE A 250 13.05 -18.78 6.51
C PHE A 250 12.01 -18.26 5.52
N TRP A 251 12.40 -17.97 4.27
CA TRP A 251 11.48 -17.41 3.28
C TRP A 251 10.51 -18.44 2.68
N SER A 252 10.79 -19.74 2.80
CA SER A 252 9.81 -20.79 2.45
C SER A 252 8.49 -20.64 3.22
N LEU A 253 8.55 -20.19 4.48
CA LEU A 253 7.40 -20.01 5.38
C LEU A 253 6.39 -18.95 4.89
N GLN A 254 6.81 -18.00 4.05
CA GLN A 254 5.89 -17.01 3.48
C GLN A 254 4.90 -17.64 2.49
N LEU A 255 5.20 -18.80 1.90
CA LEU A 255 4.27 -19.52 1.03
C LEU A 255 3.00 -19.98 1.79
N PRO A 256 3.08 -20.81 2.87
CA PRO A 256 1.91 -21.18 3.66
C PRO A 256 1.27 -19.99 4.41
N PHE A 257 2.01 -18.94 4.79
CA PHE A 257 1.40 -17.71 5.32
C PHE A 257 0.51 -17.01 4.28
N SER A 258 0.95 -16.93 3.01
CA SER A 258 0.17 -16.28 1.94
C SER A 258 -0.99 -17.14 1.43
N LYS A 259 -0.85 -18.48 1.46
CA LYS A 259 -1.80 -19.42 0.87
C LYS A 259 -2.02 -20.67 1.76
N PRO A 260 -2.67 -20.52 2.93
CA PRO A 260 -2.98 -21.65 3.81
C PRO A 260 -3.67 -22.86 3.16
N PRO A 261 -4.53 -22.74 2.11
CA PRO A 261 -5.10 -23.89 1.42
C PRO A 261 -4.11 -24.91 0.85
N LEU A 262 -2.81 -24.59 0.78
CA LEU A 262 -1.76 -25.56 0.45
C LEU A 262 -1.63 -26.71 1.46
N PHE A 263 -2.04 -26.54 2.73
CA PHE A 263 -2.00 -27.64 3.72
C PHE A 263 -2.89 -28.84 3.36
N ALA A 264 -3.82 -28.70 2.40
CA ALA A 264 -4.56 -29.83 1.84
C ALA A 264 -3.71 -30.74 0.92
N GLN A 265 -2.47 -30.35 0.59
CA GLN A 265 -1.52 -31.18 -0.15
C GLN A 265 -0.71 -32.07 0.81
N PRO A 266 -0.31 -33.30 0.39
CA PRO A 266 0.56 -34.16 1.19
C PRO A 266 1.88 -33.48 1.54
N ASN A 267 2.46 -33.84 2.70
CA ASN A 267 3.76 -33.40 3.23
C ASN A 267 3.93 -31.90 3.55
N THR A 268 3.15 -31.00 2.95
CA THR A 268 3.29 -29.53 3.13
C THR A 268 3.14 -29.08 4.60
N PHE A 269 2.38 -29.80 5.43
CA PHE A 269 2.33 -29.52 6.87
C PHE A 269 3.65 -29.85 7.57
N ASP A 270 4.27 -30.97 7.22
CA ASP A 270 5.47 -31.48 7.88
C ASP A 270 6.72 -30.68 7.43
N GLU A 271 6.77 -30.26 6.16
CA GLU A 271 7.73 -29.28 5.64
C GLU A 271 7.65 -27.93 6.39
N PHE A 272 6.44 -27.40 6.56
CA PHE A 272 6.20 -26.17 7.33
C PHE A 272 6.60 -26.33 8.80
N LYS A 273 6.24 -27.45 9.44
CA LYS A 273 6.59 -27.79 10.81
C LYS A 273 8.11 -27.79 11.01
N ASP A 274 8.85 -28.50 10.17
CA ASP A 274 10.31 -28.60 10.28
C ASP A 274 11.02 -27.27 10.00
N ALA A 275 10.50 -26.46 9.07
CA ALA A 275 11.00 -25.10 8.84
C ALA A 275 10.72 -24.15 10.04
N VAL A 276 9.56 -24.25 10.69
CA VAL A 276 9.24 -23.50 11.92
C VAL A 276 10.12 -23.94 13.10
N ASP A 277 10.33 -25.25 13.27
CA ASP A 277 11.21 -25.81 14.31
C ASP A 277 12.68 -25.40 14.11
N LYS A 278 13.15 -25.23 12.85
CA LYS A 278 14.45 -24.59 12.52
C LYS A 278 14.50 -23.09 12.86
N VAL A 279 13.45 -22.32 12.58
CA VAL A 279 13.47 -20.85 12.63
C VAL A 279 13.25 -20.26 14.03
N ILE A 280 12.32 -20.80 14.83
CA ILE A 280 12.01 -20.25 16.17
C ILE A 280 13.25 -20.12 17.08
N PRO A 281 14.18 -21.10 17.16
CA PRO A 281 15.39 -20.97 17.96
C PRO A 281 16.25 -19.75 17.62
N VAL A 282 16.37 -19.39 16.34
CA VAL A 282 17.19 -18.25 15.89
C VAL A 282 16.54 -16.92 16.26
N ILE A 283 15.21 -16.80 16.08
CA ILE A 283 14.42 -15.64 16.53
C ILE A 283 14.53 -15.46 18.05
N ARG A 284 14.50 -16.56 18.80
CA ARG A 284 14.69 -16.57 20.27
C ARG A 284 16.09 -16.13 20.66
N GLU A 285 17.13 -16.63 19.99
CA GLU A 285 18.52 -16.24 20.26
C GLU A 285 18.74 -14.74 19.99
N ALA A 286 18.18 -14.20 18.90
CA ALA A 286 18.22 -12.77 18.59
C ALA A 286 17.55 -11.91 19.68
N THR A 287 16.38 -12.32 20.19
CA THR A 287 15.71 -11.64 21.31
C THR A 287 16.50 -11.74 22.63
N ILE A 288 17.18 -12.87 22.88
CA ILE A 288 18.10 -13.01 24.03
C ILE A 288 19.32 -12.09 23.87
N LYS A 289 19.90 -11.98 22.67
CA LYS A 289 21.02 -11.06 22.36
C LYS A 289 20.63 -9.59 22.56
N GLU A 290 19.47 -9.15 22.04
CA GLU A 290 18.93 -7.80 22.30
C GLU A 290 18.81 -7.55 23.81
N ARG A 291 18.17 -8.48 24.54
CA ARG A 291 17.93 -8.35 25.98
C ARG A 291 19.22 -8.36 26.81
N ALA A 292 20.26 -9.05 26.36
CA ALA A 292 21.59 -9.03 26.95
C ALA A 292 22.32 -7.69 26.69
N MET A 293 22.23 -7.14 25.47
CA MET A 293 22.80 -5.82 25.15
C MET A 293 22.08 -4.67 25.89
N MET A 294 20.78 -4.80 26.16
CA MET A 294 20.01 -3.92 27.06
C MET A 294 20.34 -4.16 28.56
N GLY A 295 21.14 -5.17 28.88
CA GLY A 295 21.18 -5.87 30.16
C GLY A 295 21.98 -5.26 31.31
N HIS A 296 22.12 -3.94 31.42
CA HIS A 296 22.69 -3.30 32.63
C HIS A 296 22.13 -1.90 32.99
N ARG A 297 20.83 -1.66 32.76
CA ARG A 297 20.12 -0.47 33.27
C ARG A 297 18.85 -0.81 34.03
N ALA A 298 19.03 -1.49 35.16
CA ALA A 298 18.00 -1.70 36.18
C ALA A 298 18.41 -1.05 37.51
N GLY A 299 18.57 0.28 37.51
CA GLY A 299 18.97 1.05 38.69
C GLY A 299 18.89 2.56 38.45
N SER A 300 18.42 3.28 39.48
CA SER A 300 18.23 4.75 39.57
C SER A 300 17.48 5.46 38.42
N SER A 301 16.38 6.11 38.76
CA SER A 301 15.82 7.22 37.98
C SER A 301 16.77 8.43 37.92
N ALA A 302 16.57 9.27 36.90
CA ALA A 302 17.28 10.53 36.59
C ALA A 302 18.58 10.43 35.78
N SER A 303 18.73 11.42 34.88
CA SER A 303 19.91 11.74 34.06
C SER A 303 20.54 10.63 33.20
N LEU A 304 19.88 10.30 32.07
CA LEU A 304 20.58 10.01 30.80
C LEU A 304 19.61 10.01 29.60
N LYS A 305 19.10 11.20 29.23
CA LYS A 305 18.33 11.42 27.99
C LYS A 305 19.21 11.19 26.74
N ARG A 306 19.31 9.94 26.26
CA ARG A 306 19.81 9.65 24.89
C ARG A 306 18.65 9.59 23.90
N LYS A 307 18.19 10.79 23.52
CA LYS A 307 17.46 11.17 22.30
C LYS A 307 16.94 10.01 21.42
N ARG A 308 15.82 9.40 21.80
CA ARG A 308 14.96 8.58 20.90
C ARG A 308 13.49 8.52 21.34
N GLU A 309 12.97 9.64 21.82
CA GLU A 309 11.55 9.99 21.67
C GLU A 309 11.46 10.89 20.43
N PRO A 310 10.37 10.85 19.63
CA PRO A 310 10.18 11.81 18.54
C PRO A 310 9.89 13.19 19.12
N GLU A 311 10.71 14.18 18.78
CA GLU A 311 10.44 15.59 19.11
C GLU A 311 9.15 16.01 18.39
N PRO A 312 8.15 16.58 19.08
CA PRO A 312 7.07 17.29 18.40
C PRO A 312 7.64 18.61 17.82
N GLU A 313 7.36 18.86 16.55
CA GLU A 313 7.55 20.15 15.86
C GLU A 313 8.96 20.58 15.41
N GLU A 314 9.77 19.66 14.84
CA GLU A 314 10.70 20.04 13.76
C GLU A 314 10.15 19.59 12.39
N ARG A 315 9.50 20.51 11.66
CA ARG A 315 9.03 20.28 10.26
C ARG A 315 10.19 20.30 9.26
N SER A 316 11.13 19.38 9.40
CA SER A 316 12.00 18.99 8.30
C SER A 316 11.17 18.20 7.27
N THR A 317 11.41 18.41 5.98
CA THR A 317 10.69 17.71 4.89
C THR A 317 11.25 16.31 4.64
N VAL A 318 11.45 15.54 5.71
CA VAL A 318 11.75 14.11 5.62
C VAL A 318 10.44 13.38 5.42
N THR A 319 10.14 13.03 4.16
CA THR A 319 9.01 12.15 3.83
C THR A 319 9.26 10.78 4.46
N GLU A 320 8.55 10.44 5.55
CA GLU A 320 8.73 9.14 6.22
C GLU A 320 8.44 7.98 5.25
N TYR A 321 9.49 7.27 4.85
CA TYR A 321 9.39 6.22 3.85
C TYR A 321 8.88 4.92 4.49
N PHE A 322 7.57 4.67 4.33
CA PHE A 322 6.92 3.48 4.89
C PHE A 322 7.13 2.23 4.00
N PHE A 323 7.90 1.26 4.51
CA PHE A 323 8.10 -0.03 3.86
C PHE A 323 6.83 -0.90 3.96
N ALA A 324 6.08 -0.99 2.86
CA ALA A 324 4.82 -1.74 2.79
C ALA A 324 4.98 -3.26 2.51
N LYS A 325 6.21 -3.77 2.41
CA LYS A 325 6.59 -5.18 2.22
C LYS A 325 7.92 -5.45 2.95
N PHE A 326 8.19 -6.72 3.27
CA PHE A 326 9.51 -7.18 3.75
C PHE A 326 10.61 -7.00 2.69
N LEU A 327 11.87 -6.90 3.11
CA LEU A 327 13.02 -6.68 2.23
C LEU A 327 13.79 -7.98 2.03
N THR A 328 13.29 -8.83 1.12
CA THR A 328 13.71 -10.24 1.00
C THR A 328 15.07 -10.43 0.29
N SER A 329 16.12 -9.79 0.79
CA SER A 329 17.51 -9.89 0.30
C SER A 329 18.35 -10.79 1.24
N PRO A 330 19.23 -11.69 0.71
CA PRO A 330 20.11 -12.51 1.53
C PRO A 330 20.98 -11.69 2.49
N GLU A 331 21.48 -10.56 2.02
CA GLU A 331 22.40 -9.69 2.76
C GLU A 331 21.71 -8.89 3.87
N LEU A 332 20.37 -8.79 3.84
CA LEU A 332 19.58 -8.04 4.82
C LEU A 332 18.94 -8.91 5.91
N LEU A 333 18.78 -10.22 5.72
CA LEU A 333 18.03 -11.06 6.66
C LEU A 333 18.63 -11.06 8.08
N ASP A 334 19.96 -11.03 8.23
CA ASP A 334 20.62 -10.89 9.53
C ASP A 334 20.27 -9.56 10.23
N LEU A 335 20.09 -8.48 9.45
CA LEU A 335 19.74 -7.14 9.94
C LEU A 335 18.24 -7.03 10.24
N GLU A 336 17.39 -7.63 9.39
CA GLU A 336 15.94 -7.76 9.66
C GLU A 336 15.70 -8.60 10.92
N ILE A 337 16.36 -9.75 11.09
CA ILE A 337 16.25 -10.58 12.32
C ILE A 337 16.79 -9.85 13.55
N ALA A 338 17.75 -8.94 13.41
CA ALA A 338 18.19 -8.06 14.48
C ALA A 338 17.12 -6.99 14.85
N ASP A 339 16.24 -6.60 13.93
CA ASP A 339 15.13 -5.68 14.22
C ASP A 339 13.96 -6.38 14.97
N THR A 340 13.70 -5.81 16.14
CA THR A 340 12.59 -6.11 17.03
C THR A 340 11.22 -5.93 16.38
N HIS A 341 11.05 -5.01 15.42
CA HIS A 341 9.78 -4.85 14.69
C HIS A 341 9.54 -6.00 13.69
N PHE A 342 10.57 -6.39 12.93
CA PHE A 342 10.50 -7.54 12.02
C PHE A 342 10.26 -8.86 12.76
N ARG A 343 10.99 -9.12 13.87
CA ARG A 343 10.73 -10.30 14.74
C ARG A 343 9.26 -10.36 15.18
N ARG A 344 8.66 -9.22 15.53
CA ARG A 344 7.23 -9.14 15.91
C ARG A 344 6.29 -9.39 14.74
N GLN A 345 6.58 -8.87 13.55
CA GLN A 345 5.78 -9.10 12.34
C GLN A 345 5.76 -10.58 11.95
N PHE A 346 6.92 -11.24 11.91
CA PHE A 346 7.04 -12.68 11.63
C PHE A 346 6.28 -13.53 12.67
N LEU A 347 6.53 -13.29 13.97
CA LEU A 347 5.84 -14.02 15.04
C LEU A 347 4.31 -13.79 15.01
N PHE A 348 3.85 -12.62 14.56
CA PHE A 348 2.41 -12.32 14.40
C PHE A 348 1.78 -13.03 13.20
N GLN A 349 2.46 -13.11 12.05
CA GLN A 349 2.02 -13.97 10.94
C GLN A 349 1.88 -15.43 11.39
N LEU A 350 2.87 -15.95 12.13
CA LEU A 350 2.86 -17.30 12.67
C LEU A 350 1.74 -17.53 13.70
N ALA A 351 1.50 -16.57 14.60
CA ALA A 351 0.40 -16.64 15.57
C ALA A 351 -0.98 -16.65 14.90
N ILE A 352 -1.19 -15.85 13.85
CA ILE A 352 -2.42 -15.86 13.04
C ILE A 352 -2.60 -17.24 12.39
N LEU A 353 -1.58 -17.76 11.71
CA LEU A 353 -1.70 -19.04 11.01
C LEU A 353 -1.95 -20.21 11.97
N LEU A 354 -1.24 -20.28 13.10
CA LEU A 354 -1.45 -21.33 14.11
C LEU A 354 -2.85 -21.21 14.75
N SER A 355 -3.34 -20.00 15.04
CA SER A 355 -4.70 -19.76 15.52
C SER A 355 -5.76 -20.21 14.50
N HIS A 356 -5.54 -19.96 13.21
CA HIS A 356 -6.40 -20.43 12.11
C HIS A 356 -6.38 -21.97 12.00
N LEU A 357 -5.20 -22.59 12.03
CA LEU A 357 -5.01 -24.04 11.94
C LEU A 357 -5.70 -24.80 13.09
N GLN A 358 -5.70 -24.28 14.32
CA GLN A 358 -6.43 -24.86 15.46
C GLN A 358 -7.93 -25.09 15.18
N THR A 359 -8.52 -24.33 14.25
CA THR A 359 -9.93 -24.48 13.86
C THR A 359 -10.20 -25.70 12.95
N PHE A 360 -9.16 -26.34 12.39
CA PHE A 360 -9.27 -27.50 11.47
C PHE A 360 -9.09 -28.87 12.17
N THR A 361 -9.16 -28.91 13.50
CA THR A 361 -9.17 -30.19 14.24
C THR A 361 -10.47 -30.97 14.03
N LYS A 362 -10.42 -32.30 14.20
CA LYS A 362 -11.59 -33.18 14.05
C LYS A 362 -12.79 -32.76 14.92
N ALA A 363 -12.54 -32.28 16.14
CA ALA A 363 -13.58 -31.75 17.04
C ALA A 363 -14.14 -30.39 16.58
N ALA A 364 -13.29 -29.47 16.11
CA ALA A 364 -13.74 -28.18 15.61
C ALA A 364 -14.57 -28.32 14.32
N LYS A 365 -14.14 -29.17 13.37
CA LYS A 365 -14.91 -29.50 12.16
C LYS A 365 -16.28 -30.09 12.45
N ALA A 366 -16.46 -30.88 13.51
CA ALA A 366 -17.78 -31.39 13.91
C ALA A 366 -18.78 -30.27 14.26
N THR A 367 -18.29 -29.10 14.68
CA THR A 367 -19.10 -27.91 14.97
C THR A 367 -19.53 -27.18 13.69
N TRP A 368 -18.92 -27.46 12.53
CA TRP A 368 -19.15 -26.75 11.27
C TRP A 368 -20.29 -27.32 10.41
N ALA A 369 -20.87 -28.47 10.78
CA ALA A 369 -21.90 -29.17 10.00
C ALA A 369 -23.17 -28.33 9.70
N THR A 370 -23.41 -27.26 10.47
CA THR A 370 -24.57 -26.37 10.35
C THR A 370 -24.32 -25.12 9.48
N THR A 371 -23.12 -24.99 8.89
CA THR A 371 -22.63 -23.71 8.32
C THR A 371 -23.12 -23.44 6.89
N ARG A 372 -23.55 -22.20 6.60
CA ARG A 372 -24.10 -21.83 5.27
C ARG A 372 -23.05 -21.50 4.20
N ASN A 373 -21.82 -21.15 4.59
CA ASN A 373 -20.75 -20.76 3.67
C ASN A 373 -19.67 -21.86 3.55
N ARG A 374 -19.74 -22.69 2.50
CA ARG A 374 -18.75 -23.76 2.26
C ARG A 374 -17.42 -23.26 1.69
N SER A 375 -17.38 -22.10 1.02
CA SER A 375 -16.13 -21.58 0.41
C SER A 375 -15.04 -21.19 1.42
N LEU A 376 -15.40 -21.01 2.70
CA LEU A 376 -14.44 -20.68 3.77
C LEU A 376 -13.81 -21.91 4.43
N GLN A 377 -14.15 -23.13 3.97
CA GLN A 377 -13.66 -24.37 4.52
C GLN A 377 -12.54 -24.94 3.64
N MET A 378 -11.29 -24.90 4.15
CA MET A 378 -10.16 -25.64 3.59
C MET A 378 -10.33 -27.14 3.83
N ASP A 379 -10.06 -27.97 2.82
CA ASP A 379 -10.17 -29.43 2.89
C ASP A 379 -8.92 -30.09 3.49
N PHE A 380 -8.52 -29.59 4.66
CA PHE A 380 -7.40 -30.07 5.48
C PHE A 380 -7.90 -30.37 6.89
N THR A 381 -7.41 -31.44 7.52
CA THR A 381 -7.78 -31.82 8.89
C THR A 381 -6.53 -32.15 9.67
N LEU A 382 -6.32 -31.49 10.81
CA LEU A 382 -5.19 -31.81 11.69
C LEU A 382 -5.37 -33.20 12.33
N GLU A 383 -4.35 -34.03 12.23
CA GLU A 383 -4.23 -35.25 13.05
C GLU A 383 -3.79 -34.91 14.48
N PRO A 384 -4.06 -35.76 15.49
CA PRO A 384 -3.86 -35.42 16.90
C PRO A 384 -2.45 -34.91 17.25
N ALA A 385 -1.39 -35.56 16.78
CA ALA A 385 -0.01 -35.13 17.04
C ALA A 385 0.34 -33.79 16.38
N GLN A 386 -0.22 -33.51 15.19
CA GLN A 386 -0.05 -32.22 14.51
C GLN A 386 -0.80 -31.12 15.27
N ALA A 387 -1.99 -31.41 15.80
CA ALA A 387 -2.76 -30.48 16.63
C ALA A 387 -2.07 -30.15 17.97
N GLU A 388 -1.40 -31.13 18.58
CA GLU A 388 -0.59 -30.97 19.79
C GLU A 388 0.62 -30.05 19.53
N TRP A 389 1.41 -30.31 18.48
CA TRP A 389 2.52 -29.43 18.07
C TRP A 389 2.03 -28.00 17.76
N VAL A 390 0.89 -27.83 17.07
CA VAL A 390 0.30 -26.50 16.81
C VAL A 390 -0.06 -25.76 18.10
N GLN A 391 -0.54 -26.45 19.14
CA GLN A 391 -0.84 -25.83 20.43
C GLN A 391 0.44 -25.45 21.20
N GLU A 392 1.45 -26.35 21.24
CA GLU A 392 2.74 -26.04 21.86
C GLU A 392 3.43 -24.86 21.18
N THR A 393 3.50 -24.87 19.85
CA THR A 393 4.22 -23.86 19.07
C THR A 393 3.52 -22.50 19.14
N TYR A 394 2.18 -22.49 19.22
CA TYR A 394 1.44 -21.27 19.56
C TYR A 394 1.80 -20.74 20.96
N ALA A 395 1.89 -21.62 21.97
CA ALA A 395 2.31 -21.22 23.32
C ALA A 395 3.74 -20.67 23.37
N LYS A 396 4.68 -21.28 22.64
CA LYS A 396 6.07 -20.80 22.48
C LYS A 396 6.11 -19.39 21.86
N VAL A 397 5.34 -19.14 20.79
CA VAL A 397 5.23 -17.81 20.16
C VAL A 397 4.62 -16.77 21.11
N ILE A 398 3.59 -17.13 21.88
CA ILE A 398 2.97 -16.26 22.89
C ILE A 398 3.91 -15.97 24.08
N GLU A 399 4.89 -16.84 24.37
CA GLU A 399 5.94 -16.55 25.34
C GLU A 399 6.98 -15.56 24.77
N GLU A 400 7.40 -15.73 23.51
CA GLU A 400 8.39 -14.82 22.90
C GLU A 400 7.85 -13.41 22.62
N PHE A 401 6.53 -13.22 22.41
CA PHE A 401 5.96 -11.86 22.46
C PHE A 401 6.14 -11.18 23.82
N LYS A 402 6.11 -11.94 24.92
CA LYS A 402 6.31 -11.42 26.29
C LYS A 402 7.78 -11.19 26.61
N SER A 403 8.69 -11.92 25.95
CA SER A 403 10.14 -11.73 26.07
C SER A 403 10.66 -10.52 25.27
N THR A 404 10.03 -10.25 24.11
CA THR A 404 10.45 -9.24 23.13
C THR A 404 10.09 -7.81 23.56
N SER A 405 11.09 -6.94 23.68
CA SER A 405 10.92 -5.50 23.95
C SER A 405 10.29 -4.76 22.75
N PRO A 406 9.90 -3.49 22.86
CA PRO A 406 9.44 -2.78 24.05
C PRO A 406 8.01 -3.19 24.44
N ASN A 407 7.69 -3.21 25.73
CA ASN A 407 6.34 -3.48 26.26
C ASN A 407 5.69 -4.82 25.81
N GLY A 408 6.49 -5.89 25.66
CA GLY A 408 6.04 -7.20 25.15
C GLY A 408 4.79 -7.79 25.80
N ARG A 409 4.58 -7.61 27.11
CA ARG A 409 3.34 -8.05 27.80
C ARG A 409 2.09 -7.39 27.20
N ALA A 410 2.04 -6.06 27.18
CA ALA A 410 0.90 -5.32 26.64
C ALA A 410 0.68 -5.58 25.14
N PHE A 411 1.76 -5.79 24.38
CA PHE A 411 1.67 -6.25 22.99
C PHE A 411 1.01 -7.64 22.90
N THR A 412 1.39 -8.58 23.76
CA THR A 412 0.82 -9.94 23.80
C THR A 412 -0.67 -9.94 24.18
N ASP A 413 -1.05 -9.15 25.18
CA ASP A 413 -2.44 -9.03 25.63
C ASP A 413 -3.32 -8.41 24.52
N THR A 414 -2.75 -7.46 23.77
CA THR A 414 -3.39 -6.86 22.58
C THR A 414 -3.54 -7.87 21.44
N VAL A 415 -2.47 -8.60 21.08
CA VAL A 415 -2.49 -9.66 20.06
C VAL A 415 -3.52 -10.75 20.39
N THR A 416 -3.56 -11.20 21.65
CA THR A 416 -4.54 -12.19 22.12
C THR A 416 -5.97 -11.67 21.95
N SER A 417 -6.22 -10.42 22.35
CA SER A 417 -7.52 -9.75 22.19
C SER A 417 -7.95 -9.59 20.72
N ILE A 418 -7.00 -9.44 19.79
CA ILE A 418 -7.26 -9.37 18.34
C ILE A 418 -7.64 -10.75 17.80
N LEU A 419 -6.86 -11.79 18.12
CA LEU A 419 -7.12 -13.17 17.67
C LEU A 419 -8.44 -13.75 18.25
N GLU A 420 -8.87 -13.30 19.43
CA GLU A 420 -10.20 -13.61 19.97
C GLU A 420 -11.33 -12.90 19.21
N ARG A 421 -11.14 -11.63 18.81
CA ARG A 421 -12.11 -10.90 17.99
C ARG A 421 -12.23 -11.48 16.57
N GLU A 422 -11.12 -11.94 16.00
CA GLU A 422 -11.09 -12.59 14.69
C GLU A 422 -12.01 -13.83 14.63
N LYS A 423 -12.04 -14.65 15.69
CA LYS A 423 -12.93 -15.81 15.80
C LYS A 423 -14.42 -15.42 15.68
N ASN A 424 -14.81 -14.29 16.27
CA ASN A 424 -16.17 -13.74 16.13
C ASN A 424 -16.46 -13.24 14.71
N TRP A 425 -15.48 -12.60 14.05
CA TRP A 425 -15.58 -12.15 12.67
C TRP A 425 -15.74 -13.32 11.69
N VAL A 426 -14.92 -14.37 11.83
CA VAL A 426 -15.01 -15.61 11.04
C VAL A 426 -16.37 -16.29 11.24
N LYS A 427 -16.89 -16.33 12.47
CA LYS A 427 -18.24 -16.85 12.74
C LYS A 427 -19.33 -16.06 12.00
N TRP A 428 -19.35 -14.73 12.13
CA TRP A 428 -20.33 -13.88 11.44
C TRP A 428 -20.25 -14.01 9.90
N LYS A 429 -19.04 -14.18 9.36
CA LYS A 429 -18.79 -14.43 7.94
C LYS A 429 -19.29 -15.81 7.47
N ASN A 430 -19.17 -16.82 8.31
CA ASN A 430 -19.72 -18.17 8.12
C ASN A 430 -21.27 -18.20 8.15
N GLU A 431 -21.88 -17.25 8.88
CA GLU A 431 -23.32 -17.00 8.92
C GLU A 431 -23.85 -16.19 7.71
N LEU A 432 -22.99 -15.94 6.70
CA LEU A 432 -23.22 -15.15 5.49
C LEU A 432 -23.38 -13.63 5.73
N CYS A 433 -22.62 -13.07 6.68
CA CYS A 433 -22.52 -11.63 6.91
C CYS A 433 -23.89 -10.96 7.17
N THR A 434 -24.64 -11.48 8.15
CA THR A 434 -25.96 -10.91 8.50
C THR A 434 -25.84 -9.43 8.86
N GLN A 435 -26.70 -8.60 8.28
CA GLN A 435 -26.70 -7.15 8.45
C GLN A 435 -26.61 -6.74 9.94
N PHE A 436 -25.72 -5.79 10.25
CA PHE A 436 -25.53 -5.28 11.62
C PHE A 436 -26.69 -4.38 12.08
N ASP A 437 -27.35 -3.72 11.12
CA ASP A 437 -28.52 -2.90 11.36
C ASP A 437 -29.68 -3.80 11.83
N LYS A 438 -30.24 -3.46 12.98
CA LYS A 438 -31.51 -4.03 13.42
C LYS A 438 -32.62 -3.38 12.60
N GLU A 439 -33.64 -4.15 12.21
CA GLU A 439 -34.83 -3.58 11.57
C GLU A 439 -35.38 -2.41 12.42
N PRO A 440 -35.77 -1.29 11.80
CA PRO A 440 -36.37 -0.17 12.53
C PRO A 440 -37.51 -0.66 13.41
N TRP A 441 -37.53 -0.22 14.67
CA TRP A 441 -38.54 -0.65 15.62
C TRP A 441 -39.93 -0.36 15.04
N SER A 442 -40.76 -1.40 14.99
CA SER A 442 -42.13 -1.36 14.51
C SER A 442 -43.03 -2.17 15.43
N GLU A 443 -44.21 -1.62 15.68
CA GLU A 443 -45.30 -2.24 16.42
C GLU A 443 -46.54 -2.27 15.53
N GLU A 444 -47.36 -3.30 15.66
CA GLU A 444 -48.55 -3.47 14.83
C GLU A 444 -49.72 -2.70 15.46
N VAL A 445 -50.04 -1.55 14.88
CA VAL A 445 -51.08 -0.64 15.35
C VAL A 445 -52.18 -0.59 14.29
N ASP A 446 -53.41 -0.90 14.68
CA ASP A 446 -54.59 -0.91 13.81
C ASP A 446 -54.36 -1.69 12.49
N GLY A 447 -53.69 -2.84 12.58
CA GLY A 447 -53.41 -3.76 11.46
C GLY A 447 -52.29 -3.33 10.50
N HIS A 448 -51.51 -2.30 10.87
CA HIS A 448 -50.41 -1.78 10.05
C HIS A 448 -49.11 -1.72 10.88
N LYS A 449 -47.95 -1.93 10.25
CA LYS A 449 -46.65 -1.74 10.91
C LYS A 449 -46.37 -0.24 11.10
N ALA A 450 -46.67 0.26 12.29
CA ALA A 450 -46.36 1.63 12.69
C ALA A 450 -44.91 1.75 13.15
N GLY A 451 -44.22 2.81 12.73
CA GLY A 451 -42.89 3.15 13.23
C GLY A 451 -42.94 3.74 14.65
N LEU A 452 -41.77 3.82 15.31
CA LEU A 452 -41.62 4.29 16.70
C LEU A 452 -42.35 5.59 17.00
N GLU A 453 -42.31 6.58 16.10
CA GLU A 453 -43.01 7.86 16.29
C GLU A 453 -44.54 7.73 16.24
N GLU A 454 -45.06 6.89 15.35
CA GLU A 454 -46.50 6.74 15.14
C GLU A 454 -47.16 5.92 16.26
N ALA A 455 -46.55 4.78 16.66
CA ALA A 455 -47.03 3.99 17.78
C ALA A 455 -46.96 4.77 19.10
N THR A 456 -45.83 5.46 19.35
CA THR A 456 -45.68 6.26 20.58
C THR A 456 -46.37 7.63 20.51
N ARG A 457 -47.02 8.04 19.40
CA ARG A 457 -47.66 9.36 19.23
C ARG A 457 -48.57 9.75 20.40
N LYS A 458 -49.49 8.86 20.78
CA LYS A 458 -50.43 9.07 21.90
C LYS A 458 -49.72 9.17 23.26
N VAL A 459 -48.58 8.49 23.42
CA VAL A 459 -47.74 8.57 24.63
C VAL A 459 -46.93 9.87 24.64
N ARG A 460 -46.41 10.30 23.47
CA ARG A 460 -45.71 11.59 23.29
C ARG A 460 -46.64 12.77 23.52
N GLU A 461 -47.91 12.68 23.12
CA GLU A 461 -48.93 13.69 23.44
C GLU A 461 -49.13 13.81 24.95
N LYS A 462 -49.27 12.68 25.66
CA LYS A 462 -49.37 12.68 27.12
C LYS A 462 -48.08 13.13 27.84
N LEU A 463 -46.91 12.94 27.23
CA LEU A 463 -45.63 13.49 27.69
C LEU A 463 -45.37 14.95 27.27
N ARG A 464 -46.29 15.56 26.48
CA ARG A 464 -46.30 17.00 26.15
C ARG A 464 -47.28 17.79 27.02
N GLU A 465 -48.12 17.12 27.80
CA GLU A 465 -48.80 17.76 28.93
C GLU A 465 -47.71 18.27 29.90
N PRO A 466 -47.68 19.57 30.25
CA PRO A 466 -46.65 20.09 31.14
C PRO A 466 -46.80 19.43 32.52
N THR A 467 -45.70 18.88 33.02
CA THR A 467 -45.62 18.37 34.41
C THR A 467 -45.91 19.50 35.39
N GLU A 468 -46.45 19.17 36.56
CA GLU A 468 -46.62 20.13 37.67
C GLU A 468 -45.30 20.89 37.94
N ASP A 469 -45.39 22.21 38.14
CA ASP A 469 -44.22 23.09 38.28
C ASP A 469 -43.30 22.61 39.40
N TRP A 470 -42.02 22.45 39.08
CA TRP A 470 -41.04 21.89 40.01
C TRP A 470 -40.88 22.79 41.25
N PRO A 471 -41.18 22.32 42.48
CA PRO A 471 -41.38 23.19 43.64
C PRO A 471 -40.08 23.77 44.22
N HIS A 472 -38.92 23.39 43.71
CA HIS A 472 -37.61 23.82 44.19
C HIS A 472 -36.88 24.60 43.10
N THR A 473 -36.93 25.92 43.14
CA THR A 473 -36.50 26.83 42.05
C THR A 473 -35.04 26.70 41.63
N LEU A 474 -34.19 26.04 42.43
CA LEU A 474 -32.79 25.74 42.10
C LEU A 474 -32.51 24.22 42.03
N GLY A 475 -33.46 23.48 41.45
CA GLY A 475 -33.32 22.08 41.04
C GLY A 475 -33.37 21.04 42.16
N SER A 476 -32.99 21.41 43.38
CA SER A 476 -33.16 20.59 44.59
C SER A 476 -33.60 21.44 45.78
N GLU A 477 -34.27 20.80 46.74
CA GLU A 477 -34.70 21.41 47.99
C GLU A 477 -33.51 22.11 48.69
N SER A 478 -32.41 21.40 48.92
CA SER A 478 -31.24 21.92 49.63
C SER A 478 -30.55 23.10 48.92
N LEU A 479 -30.46 23.12 47.59
CA LEU A 479 -29.91 24.28 46.87
C LEU A 479 -30.86 25.48 46.95
N THR A 480 -32.16 25.24 46.83
CA THR A 480 -33.20 26.27 46.94
C THR A 480 -33.21 26.89 48.34
N GLU A 481 -33.05 26.06 49.38
CA GLU A 481 -32.90 26.49 50.76
C GLU A 481 -31.62 27.33 50.94
N ILE A 482 -30.45 26.82 50.54
CA ILE A 482 -29.14 27.51 50.70
C ILE A 482 -29.11 28.87 49.99
N TRP A 483 -29.67 28.98 48.78
CA TRP A 483 -29.73 30.28 48.06
C TRP A 483 -30.82 31.21 48.60
N GLY A 484 -31.80 30.65 49.31
CA GLY A 484 -32.79 31.37 50.11
C GLY A 484 -32.27 31.85 51.47
N MET A 485 -31.20 31.25 52.01
CA MET A 485 -30.57 31.66 53.29
C MET A 485 -29.89 33.05 53.26
N GLY A 486 -29.94 33.77 52.14
CA GLY A 486 -29.92 35.23 52.14
C GLY A 486 -28.60 35.88 52.56
N TYR A 487 -27.50 35.54 51.88
CA TYR A 487 -26.29 36.37 51.87
C TYR A 487 -26.17 37.09 50.54
N ARG A 488 -26.51 38.38 50.49
CA ARG A 488 -26.54 39.18 49.25
C ARG A 488 -25.97 40.58 49.40
N ASP A 489 -25.80 41.11 50.61
CA ASP A 489 -25.14 42.39 50.82
C ASP A 489 -24.27 42.46 52.11
N LEU A 490 -23.66 43.63 52.34
CA LEU A 490 -22.70 43.83 53.45
C LEU A 490 -23.37 43.87 54.83
N SER A 491 -24.69 43.97 54.91
CA SER A 491 -25.48 43.97 56.15
C SER A 491 -25.58 42.56 56.73
N ASP A 492 -25.64 41.54 55.87
CA ASP A 492 -25.71 40.12 56.28
C ASP A 492 -24.45 39.68 57.06
N LEU A 493 -23.33 40.39 56.87
CA LEU A 493 -22.09 40.22 57.62
C LEU A 493 -22.13 40.84 59.04
N GLN A 494 -23.16 41.60 59.40
CA GLN A 494 -23.35 42.10 60.77
C GLN A 494 -24.05 41.08 61.70
N ASN A 495 -24.77 40.10 61.13
CA ASN A 495 -25.26 38.92 61.85
C ASN A 495 -25.17 37.67 60.95
N PRO A 496 -23.94 37.18 60.65
CA PRO A 496 -23.79 35.95 59.90
C PRO A 496 -24.49 34.81 60.64
N PHE A 497 -25.24 33.99 59.89
CA PHE A 497 -25.87 32.75 60.32
C PHE A 497 -24.88 31.95 61.17
N ARG A 498 -25.10 31.94 62.48
CA ARG A 498 -24.19 31.28 63.42
C ARG A 498 -24.27 29.78 63.16
N ALA A 499 -23.23 29.24 62.52
CA ALA A 499 -22.98 27.81 62.59
C ALA A 499 -23.00 27.43 64.08
N GLY A 500 -23.81 26.42 64.43
CA GLY A 500 -23.94 25.98 65.82
C GLY A 500 -22.59 25.62 66.42
N ASP A 501 -22.48 25.63 67.75
CA ASP A 501 -21.26 25.12 68.38
C ASP A 501 -21.08 23.64 67.95
N VAL A 502 -19.86 23.10 67.99
CA VAL A 502 -19.59 21.71 67.54
C VAL A 502 -20.51 20.71 68.27
N LYS A 503 -20.90 21.06 69.50
CA LYS A 503 -21.89 20.39 70.38
C LYS A 503 -23.31 20.29 69.77
N ASP A 504 -23.75 21.27 68.98
CA ASP A 504 -25.07 21.25 68.31
C ASP A 504 -25.10 20.29 67.12
N PHE A 505 -24.01 20.17 66.37
CA PHE A 505 -23.92 19.21 65.28
C PHE A 505 -23.85 17.77 65.78
N VAL A 506 -23.15 17.52 66.90
CA VAL A 506 -23.19 16.24 67.63
C VAL A 506 -24.62 15.84 68.01
N LYS A 507 -25.46 16.80 68.40
CA LYS A 507 -26.88 16.55 68.71
C LYS A 507 -27.69 16.14 67.48
N LYS A 508 -27.43 16.73 66.30
CA LYS A 508 -28.09 16.33 65.03
C LYS A 508 -27.66 14.94 64.57
N LEU A 509 -26.37 14.60 64.69
CA LEU A 509 -25.86 13.26 64.33
C LEU A 509 -26.61 12.13 65.05
N LYS A 510 -26.83 12.29 66.36
CA LYS A 510 -27.59 11.34 67.19
C LYS A 510 -29.09 11.24 66.82
N GLN A 511 -29.64 12.20 66.08
CA GLN A 511 -31.02 12.14 65.58
C GLN A 511 -31.13 11.34 64.27
N GLU A 512 -30.16 11.45 63.36
CA GLU A 512 -30.17 10.67 62.11
C GLU A 512 -29.93 9.17 62.38
N ASP A 513 -29.04 8.83 63.32
CA ASP A 513 -28.85 7.44 63.80
C ASP A 513 -30.16 6.80 64.30
N GLY A 514 -31.00 7.57 65.00
CA GLY A 514 -32.32 7.12 65.44
C GLY A 514 -33.30 6.80 64.30
N LYS A 515 -33.21 7.52 63.17
CA LYS A 515 -34.03 7.28 61.98
C LYS A 515 -33.57 6.03 61.21
N ILE A 516 -32.26 5.83 61.08
CA ILE A 516 -31.66 4.66 60.42
C ILE A 516 -32.12 3.37 61.12
N ALA A 517 -32.00 3.32 62.45
CA ALA A 517 -32.43 2.17 63.25
C ALA A 517 -33.95 1.88 63.12
N LEU A 518 -34.79 2.93 63.04
CA LEU A 518 -36.23 2.78 62.83
C LEU A 518 -36.55 2.19 61.44
N ARG A 519 -35.81 2.60 60.40
CA ARG A 519 -36.02 2.11 59.02
C ARG A 519 -35.59 0.65 58.85
N GLN A 520 -34.43 0.26 59.40
CA GLN A 520 -33.98 -1.13 59.44
C GLN A 520 -35.04 -2.05 60.08
N LYS A 521 -35.69 -1.59 61.15
CA LYS A 521 -36.78 -2.32 61.83
C LYS A 521 -38.06 -2.47 60.99
N GLN A 522 -38.31 -1.59 60.02
CA GLN A 522 -39.40 -1.77 59.05
C GLN A 522 -39.07 -2.85 58.01
N LEU A 523 -37.86 -2.84 57.45
CA LEU A 523 -37.43 -3.78 56.42
C LEU A 523 -37.47 -5.24 56.90
N ALA A 524 -37.00 -5.50 58.12
CA ALA A 524 -37.10 -6.82 58.74
C ALA A 524 -38.54 -7.35 58.83
N LYS A 525 -39.53 -6.46 59.02
CA LYS A 525 -40.95 -6.81 59.07
C LYS A 525 -41.55 -7.10 57.68
N ILE A 526 -40.98 -6.53 56.62
CA ILE A 526 -41.37 -6.79 55.22
C ILE A 526 -40.79 -8.14 54.75
N ALA A 527 -39.52 -8.44 55.09
CA ALA A 527 -38.88 -9.71 54.74
C ALA A 527 -39.65 -10.93 55.27
N ALA A 528 -40.05 -10.91 56.55
CA ALA A 528 -40.84 -11.99 57.17
C ALA A 528 -42.21 -12.23 56.48
N ALA A 529 -42.80 -11.19 55.87
CA ALA A 529 -44.04 -11.33 55.10
C ALA A 529 -43.81 -11.93 53.70
N ALA A 530 -42.60 -11.83 53.15
CA ALA A 530 -42.24 -12.44 51.86
C ALA A 530 -41.98 -13.95 51.99
N GLU A 531 -41.26 -14.39 53.04
CA GLU A 531 -41.02 -15.81 53.32
C GLU A 531 -42.34 -16.58 53.52
N ALA A 532 -43.30 -15.97 54.23
CA ALA A 532 -44.64 -16.54 54.42
C ALA A 532 -45.41 -16.78 53.10
N ARG A 533 -45.17 -15.97 52.05
CA ARG A 533 -45.72 -16.18 50.71
C ARG A 533 -44.99 -17.28 49.94
N ALA A 534 -43.66 -17.34 50.03
CA ALA A 534 -42.87 -18.39 49.37
C ALA A 534 -43.22 -19.80 49.90
N ALA A 535 -43.40 -19.94 51.22
CA ALA A 535 -43.79 -21.20 51.85
C ALA A 535 -45.18 -21.71 51.40
N ALA A 536 -46.08 -20.81 50.99
CA ALA A 536 -47.38 -21.20 50.43
C ALA A 536 -47.26 -21.76 49.00
N GLN A 537 -46.46 -21.13 48.14
CA GLN A 537 -46.28 -21.53 46.74
C GLN A 537 -45.54 -22.88 46.59
N ALA A 538 -44.64 -23.22 47.52
CA ALA A 538 -43.95 -24.50 47.51
C ALA A 538 -44.92 -25.70 47.65
N LYS A 539 -45.98 -25.57 48.46
CA LYS A 539 -46.94 -26.67 48.72
C LYS A 539 -47.79 -27.02 47.50
N THR A 540 -48.09 -26.06 46.63
CA THR A 540 -48.86 -26.30 45.39
C THR A 540 -48.10 -27.08 44.32
N LYS A 541 -46.75 -27.06 44.34
CA LYS A 541 -45.95 -27.68 43.26
C LYS A 541 -45.74 -29.19 43.43
N ALA A 542 -45.62 -29.66 44.68
CA ALA A 542 -45.31 -31.06 44.99
C ALA A 542 -46.44 -32.08 44.69
N VAL A 543 -47.60 -31.63 44.19
CA VAL A 543 -48.77 -32.49 43.90
C VAL A 543 -48.81 -32.93 42.42
N ALA A 544 -48.05 -32.28 41.53
CA ALA A 544 -48.14 -32.51 40.09
C ALA A 544 -47.27 -33.66 39.55
N ASP A 545 -46.08 -33.87 40.12
CA ASP A 545 -45.00 -34.65 39.47
C ASP A 545 -45.10 -36.19 39.64
N VAL A 546 -46.21 -36.72 40.18
CA VAL A 546 -46.34 -38.15 40.56
C VAL A 546 -47.14 -38.98 39.53
N ALA A 547 -47.71 -38.36 38.49
CA ALA A 547 -48.60 -39.05 37.56
C ALA A 547 -48.41 -38.64 36.08
N MET A 548 -47.51 -39.34 35.36
CA MET A 548 -47.70 -39.79 33.96
C MET A 548 -46.44 -40.50 33.42
N GLU A 549 -46.50 -41.81 33.21
CA GLU A 549 -45.59 -42.56 32.31
C GLU A 549 -46.30 -43.82 31.78
N VAL A 550 -45.74 -44.45 30.71
CA VAL A 550 -46.20 -45.68 30.00
C VAL A 550 -47.25 -45.49 28.86
N VAL A 551 -47.08 -46.30 27.79
CA VAL A 551 -47.91 -46.57 26.58
C VAL A 551 -47.55 -45.86 25.24
N PRO A 552 -47.09 -46.64 24.23
CA PRO A 552 -47.04 -46.29 22.79
C PRO A 552 -47.86 -47.29 21.91
N PRO A 553 -47.81 -47.27 20.54
CA PRO A 553 -48.11 -46.17 19.59
C PRO A 553 -49.07 -46.61 18.44
N ALA A 554 -49.20 -45.78 17.37
CA ALA A 554 -49.82 -46.07 16.05
C ALA A 554 -51.38 -46.07 16.00
N THR A 555 -52.15 -45.93 14.90
CA THR A 555 -52.02 -45.52 13.45
C THR A 555 -53.45 -45.39 12.85
N VAL A 556 -53.80 -44.82 11.68
CA VAL A 556 -53.37 -43.68 10.80
C VAL A 556 -54.35 -43.64 9.60
N GLU A 557 -54.83 -42.47 9.12
CA GLU A 557 -55.48 -42.32 7.79
C GLU A 557 -55.45 -40.86 7.25
N THR A 558 -55.72 -40.67 5.95
CA THR A 558 -55.63 -39.41 5.13
C THR A 558 -56.69 -39.46 3.99
N PRO A 559 -56.90 -38.49 3.04
CA PRO A 559 -56.08 -37.32 2.63
C PRO A 559 -56.84 -36.01 2.22
N ALA A 560 -56.11 -34.95 1.81
CA ALA A 560 -56.24 -34.26 0.49
C ALA A 560 -55.55 -32.86 0.39
N SER A 561 -54.96 -32.58 -0.79
CA SER A 561 -54.66 -31.25 -1.40
C SER A 561 -53.48 -30.37 -0.90
N THR A 562 -52.98 -29.54 -1.84
CA THR A 562 -51.87 -28.55 -1.82
C THR A 562 -52.14 -27.50 -2.94
N PRO A 563 -51.39 -26.38 -3.16
CA PRO A 563 -50.17 -25.87 -2.48
C PRO A 563 -50.10 -24.32 -2.15
N ALA A 564 -49.22 -23.96 -1.19
CA ALA A 564 -48.50 -22.65 -1.02
C ALA A 564 -49.33 -21.35 -0.70
N PRO A 565 -48.73 -20.18 -0.32
CA PRO A 565 -47.31 -19.82 -0.01
C PRO A 565 -47.02 -18.99 1.29
N VAL A 566 -45.78 -19.10 1.82
CA VAL A 566 -44.82 -18.05 2.35
C VAL A 566 -45.26 -16.86 3.29
N ARG A 567 -44.76 -16.86 4.57
CA ARG A 567 -44.04 -15.82 5.41
C ARG A 567 -44.49 -14.29 5.45
N PRO A 568 -43.86 -13.31 6.19
CA PRO A 568 -42.80 -13.41 7.23
C PRO A 568 -42.83 -12.88 8.72
N PRO A 569 -43.10 -11.62 9.17
CA PRO A 569 -42.04 -10.84 9.88
C PRO A 569 -42.32 -10.16 11.26
N ALA A 570 -41.82 -10.78 12.35
CA ALA A 570 -41.10 -10.27 13.56
C ALA A 570 -41.22 -8.84 14.16
N SER A 571 -40.89 -8.71 15.47
CA SER A 571 -40.15 -7.57 16.10
C SER A 571 -39.48 -7.96 17.45
N ASN A 572 -38.54 -7.12 17.95
CA ASN A 572 -37.70 -7.32 19.17
C ASN A 572 -37.15 -5.95 19.67
N PRO A 573 -36.90 -5.71 20.98
CA PRO A 573 -35.52 -5.49 21.53
C PRO A 573 -35.42 -5.96 23.03
N ALA A 574 -34.44 -5.67 23.92
CA ALA A 574 -33.19 -4.87 24.05
C ALA A 574 -32.25 -5.58 25.09
N GLY A 575 -31.04 -5.17 25.49
CA GLY A 575 -30.12 -4.06 25.13
C GLY A 575 -29.71 -3.18 26.34
N SER A 576 -28.44 -3.00 26.77
CA SER A 576 -27.18 -3.63 26.30
C SER A 576 -26.02 -3.78 27.34
N PRO A 577 -25.55 -2.76 28.12
CA PRO A 577 -24.22 -2.77 28.79
C PRO A 577 -24.28 -2.55 30.34
N ILE A 578 -23.24 -2.36 31.19
CA ILE A 578 -21.80 -1.97 31.07
C ILE A 578 -20.90 -2.76 32.08
N HIS A 579 -19.77 -3.33 31.61
CA HIS A 579 -18.36 -3.41 32.13
C HIS A 579 -17.97 -3.30 33.64
N PRO A 580 -16.77 -3.80 34.08
CA PRO A 580 -16.11 -5.12 33.87
C PRO A 580 -15.39 -5.72 35.13
N SER A 581 -14.90 -6.98 35.10
CA SER A 581 -13.53 -7.38 35.60
C SER A 581 -13.17 -8.90 35.58
N LEU A 582 -11.92 -9.19 35.14
CA LEU A 582 -10.98 -10.28 35.51
C LEU A 582 -11.18 -11.78 35.05
N PRO A 583 -10.11 -12.64 35.02
CA PRO A 583 -10.04 -13.84 34.13
C PRO A 583 -9.40 -15.16 34.67
N ALA A 584 -9.30 -16.18 33.79
CA ALA A 584 -8.48 -17.44 33.86
C ALA A 584 -8.98 -18.57 34.80
N LYS A 585 -8.58 -19.86 34.72
CA LYS A 585 -7.46 -20.62 34.09
C LYS A 585 -7.91 -22.02 33.54
N PRO A 586 -7.06 -22.77 32.80
CA PRO A 586 -7.36 -24.12 32.25
C PRO A 586 -6.82 -25.31 33.06
N GLY A 587 -7.22 -26.54 32.69
CA GLY A 587 -6.61 -27.82 33.15
C GLY A 587 -7.22 -29.08 32.51
N SER A 588 -6.42 -30.11 32.28
CA SER A 588 -6.81 -31.43 31.71
C SER A 588 -6.57 -32.58 32.71
N PRO A 589 -7.29 -33.72 32.62
CA PRO A 589 -7.16 -34.83 33.56
C PRO A 589 -6.21 -35.95 33.10
N MET A 590 -5.53 -36.60 34.05
CA MET A 590 -4.92 -37.95 33.91
C MET A 590 -5.04 -38.74 35.23
N VAL A 591 -4.66 -40.03 35.20
CA VAL A 591 -5.12 -41.11 36.10
C VAL A 591 -4.11 -41.46 37.20
N ALA A 592 -4.56 -42.21 38.22
CA ALA A 592 -3.85 -42.71 39.41
C ALA A 592 -2.70 -43.72 39.10
N GLU A 593 -1.93 -44.33 40.03
CA GLU A 593 -2.11 -44.65 41.47
C GLU A 593 -0.70 -44.86 42.18
N PRO A 594 -0.48 -45.69 43.23
CA PRO A 594 -0.59 -45.44 44.69
C PRO A 594 0.74 -45.42 45.53
N ALA A 595 0.60 -45.04 46.83
CA ALA A 595 1.34 -45.56 48.03
C ALA A 595 2.85 -45.26 48.24
N THR A 596 3.44 -45.21 49.46
CA THR A 596 2.99 -45.01 50.89
C THR A 596 4.22 -44.78 51.80
N SER A 597 4.18 -43.85 52.78
CA SER A 597 4.83 -43.97 54.12
C SER A 597 4.54 -42.80 55.08
N VAL A 598 4.43 -43.08 56.38
CA VAL A 598 4.01 -42.24 57.55
C VAL A 598 4.66 -42.89 58.82
N PRO A 599 4.85 -42.27 60.03
CA PRO A 599 4.57 -40.93 60.58
C PRO A 599 5.86 -40.07 60.71
N ALA A 600 6.12 -39.08 61.60
CA ALA A 600 5.50 -38.51 62.82
C ALA A 600 5.92 -37.01 62.98
N LEU A 601 5.77 -36.25 64.09
CA LEU A 601 5.32 -36.42 65.49
C LEU A 601 4.78 -35.03 65.97
N ALA A 602 4.05 -34.92 67.10
CA ALA A 602 3.45 -33.68 67.61
C ALA A 602 3.44 -33.69 69.18
N PRO A 603 2.86 -32.73 69.95
CA PRO A 603 2.14 -31.49 69.60
C PRO A 603 2.45 -30.25 70.53
N THR A 604 1.56 -29.23 70.49
CA THR A 604 1.21 -28.21 71.53
C THR A 604 1.91 -26.82 71.51
N PRO A 605 1.24 -25.75 72.02
CA PRO A 605 -0.16 -25.35 71.77
C PRO A 605 -0.36 -23.81 71.56
N THR A 606 -1.63 -23.38 71.43
CA THR A 606 -2.15 -21.99 71.59
C THR A 606 -2.11 -21.07 70.35
N PRO A 607 -3.19 -20.33 69.99
CA PRO A 607 -4.61 -20.58 70.23
C PRO A 607 -5.50 -20.57 68.95
N ALA A 608 -6.44 -21.52 68.89
CA ALA A 608 -7.74 -21.46 68.21
C ALA A 608 -7.90 -20.62 66.92
N ALA A 609 -7.57 -21.21 65.77
CA ALA A 609 -8.33 -20.95 64.54
C ALA A 609 -9.63 -21.77 64.58
N ALA A 610 -10.78 -21.10 64.67
CA ALA A 610 -12.12 -21.72 64.66
C ALA A 610 -12.50 -22.18 63.23
N PRO A 611 -13.50 -23.07 63.06
CA PRO A 611 -13.63 -23.86 61.84
C PRO A 611 -14.13 -23.07 60.63
N ALA A 612 -13.89 -23.65 59.44
CA ALA A 612 -14.57 -23.26 58.21
C ALA A 612 -16.10 -23.36 58.42
N THR A 613 -16.77 -22.21 58.37
CA THR A 613 -18.23 -22.14 58.32
C THR A 613 -18.71 -22.37 56.89
N ALA A 614 -19.87 -22.99 56.74
CA ALA A 614 -20.54 -23.10 55.45
C ALA A 614 -20.77 -21.70 54.83
N PRO A 615 -20.84 -21.57 53.49
CA PRO A 615 -21.09 -20.28 52.85
C PRO A 615 -22.35 -19.63 53.44
N ALA A 616 -22.17 -18.44 54.01
CA ALA A 616 -23.27 -17.70 54.62
C ALA A 616 -24.35 -17.39 53.58
N PRO A 617 -25.64 -17.35 53.97
CA PRO A 617 -26.71 -16.96 53.05
C PRO A 617 -26.45 -15.54 52.50
N PRO A 618 -26.85 -15.26 51.24
CA PRO A 618 -26.63 -13.95 50.64
C PRO A 618 -27.29 -12.86 51.49
N ALA A 619 -26.54 -11.78 51.75
CA ALA A 619 -27.05 -10.64 52.49
C ALA A 619 -28.25 -10.02 51.75
N PRO A 620 -29.29 -9.55 52.47
CA PRO A 620 -30.43 -8.90 51.84
C PRO A 620 -30.01 -7.61 51.11
N PRO A 621 -30.70 -7.22 50.02
CA PRO A 621 -30.37 -6.01 49.28
C PRO A 621 -30.50 -4.76 50.17
N THR A 622 -29.54 -3.86 50.03
CA THR A 622 -29.48 -2.58 50.75
C THR A 622 -30.59 -1.64 50.31
N ASP A 623 -31.28 -1.00 51.26
CA ASP A 623 -32.32 0.00 50.99
C ASP A 623 -31.70 1.38 50.78
N ASP A 624 -31.92 1.98 49.61
CA ASP A 624 -31.46 3.33 49.25
C ASP A 624 -31.88 4.40 50.27
N HIS A 625 -32.98 4.21 51.00
CA HIS A 625 -33.41 5.13 52.05
C HIS A 625 -32.51 5.09 53.29
N ILE A 626 -31.83 3.97 53.56
CA ILE A 626 -30.81 3.90 54.62
C ILE A 626 -29.54 4.60 54.13
N ILE A 627 -29.11 4.33 52.89
CA ILE A 627 -27.91 4.95 52.28
C ILE A 627 -28.03 6.49 52.30
N LYS A 628 -29.19 7.05 51.92
CA LYS A 628 -29.45 8.50 51.97
C LYS A 628 -29.40 9.09 53.39
N LEU A 629 -29.86 8.35 54.40
CA LEU A 629 -29.77 8.78 55.81
C LEU A 629 -28.32 8.70 56.34
N GLU A 630 -27.55 7.70 55.92
CA GLU A 630 -26.12 7.58 56.23
C GLU A 630 -25.29 8.67 55.54
N GLU A 631 -25.60 9.04 54.30
CA GLU A 631 -25.07 10.24 53.65
C GLU A 631 -25.41 11.51 54.42
N HIS A 632 -26.66 11.69 54.87
CA HIS A 632 -27.06 12.86 55.66
C HIS A 632 -26.32 12.93 56.99
N LYS A 633 -26.11 11.79 57.66
CA LYS A 633 -25.22 11.69 58.83
C LYS A 633 -23.80 12.11 58.49
N GLN A 634 -23.21 11.60 57.42
CA GLN A 634 -21.86 11.97 56.98
C GLN A 634 -21.73 13.47 56.66
N ARG A 635 -22.74 14.09 56.04
CA ARG A 635 -22.77 15.54 55.76
C ARG A 635 -22.75 16.36 57.05
N TRP A 636 -23.51 15.99 58.08
CA TRP A 636 -23.43 16.65 59.40
C TRP A 636 -22.07 16.44 60.08
N SER A 637 -21.46 15.25 59.97
CA SER A 637 -20.12 14.98 60.48
C SER A 637 -19.07 15.87 59.80
N TRP A 638 -19.12 15.99 58.47
CA TRP A 638 -18.23 16.86 57.70
C TRP A 638 -18.42 18.34 58.04
N LEU A 639 -19.65 18.80 58.27
CA LEU A 639 -19.91 20.16 58.73
C LEU A 639 -19.31 20.42 60.11
N ALA A 640 -19.48 19.49 61.06
CA ALA A 640 -18.91 19.59 62.40
C ALA A 640 -17.37 19.60 62.38
N LEU A 641 -16.75 18.68 61.61
CA LEU A 641 -15.30 18.65 61.41
C LEU A 641 -14.78 19.94 60.77
N ARG A 642 -15.52 20.51 59.81
CA ARG A 642 -15.15 21.77 59.16
C ARG A 642 -15.27 22.97 60.10
N THR A 643 -16.37 23.11 60.83
CA THR A 643 -16.54 24.16 61.85
C THR A 643 -15.46 24.06 62.93
N ALA A 644 -15.15 22.85 63.39
CA ALA A 644 -14.08 22.58 64.34
C ALA A 644 -12.69 22.94 63.78
N ARG A 645 -12.37 22.53 62.55
CA ARG A 645 -11.13 22.89 61.85
C ARG A 645 -10.99 24.41 61.72
N ASP A 646 -12.02 25.09 61.23
CA ASP A 646 -11.98 26.49 60.86
C ASP A 646 -11.88 27.44 62.07
N HIS A 647 -12.30 26.99 63.26
CA HIS A 647 -12.21 27.78 64.50
C HIS A 647 -11.11 27.32 65.47
N HIS A 648 -10.65 26.06 65.40
CA HIS A 648 -9.81 25.45 66.44
C HIS A 648 -8.83 24.39 65.88
N LEU A 649 -8.05 24.82 64.88
CA LEU A 649 -7.26 23.93 64.01
C LEU A 649 -6.13 23.15 64.71
N GLY A 650 -5.55 23.63 65.82
CA GLY A 650 -4.39 23.00 66.47
C GLY A 650 -4.66 21.64 67.13
N HIS A 651 -5.91 21.35 67.49
CA HIS A 651 -6.31 20.10 68.13
C HIS A 651 -6.31 18.87 67.21
N PHE A 652 -6.37 19.08 65.90
CA PHE A 652 -6.25 17.99 64.92
C PHE A 652 -4.89 17.26 64.97
N GLY A 653 -3.87 17.82 65.64
CA GLY A 653 -2.58 17.17 65.86
C GLY A 653 -2.54 16.17 67.03
N LYS A 654 -3.58 16.09 67.88
CA LYS A 654 -3.63 15.22 69.07
C LYS A 654 -4.65 14.09 68.97
N ILE A 655 -5.76 14.32 68.27
CA ILE A 655 -6.82 13.32 68.10
C ILE A 655 -6.57 12.54 66.81
N GLY A 656 -5.94 11.38 66.94
CA GLY A 656 -5.86 10.40 65.87
C GLY A 656 -7.25 9.86 65.50
N THR A 657 -7.64 10.02 64.24
CA THR A 657 -8.86 9.44 63.62
C THR A 657 -10.23 9.86 64.20
N GLY A 658 -10.70 11.04 63.76
CA GLY A 658 -12.09 11.20 63.32
C GLY A 658 -13.23 11.37 64.34
N ASP A 659 -13.00 11.22 65.64
CA ASP A 659 -14.06 11.37 66.66
C ASP A 659 -14.37 12.85 66.98
N ILE A 660 -15.54 13.30 66.53
CA ILE A 660 -16.06 14.66 66.70
C ILE A 660 -16.42 14.96 68.17
N GLU A 661 -16.79 13.96 68.97
CA GLU A 661 -17.13 14.14 70.39
C GLU A 661 -15.89 14.28 71.29
N GLN A 662 -14.74 13.81 70.82
CA GLN A 662 -13.44 14.12 71.43
C GLN A 662 -12.95 15.50 70.99
N LEU A 663 -13.07 15.81 69.68
CA LEU A 663 -12.61 17.07 69.11
C LEU A 663 -13.22 18.28 69.82
N ALA A 664 -14.52 18.26 70.10
CA ALA A 664 -15.22 19.32 70.82
C ALA A 664 -14.73 19.58 72.27
N LYS A 665 -13.91 18.71 72.86
CA LYS A 665 -13.41 18.85 74.25
C LYS A 665 -12.05 19.53 74.34
N GLU A 666 -11.10 19.17 73.47
CA GLU A 666 -9.78 19.84 73.51
C GLU A 666 -9.89 21.31 73.08
N ILE A 667 -10.81 21.55 72.13
CA ILE A 667 -11.18 22.83 71.50
C ILE A 667 -11.32 24.03 72.45
N GLU A 668 -11.71 23.82 73.71
CA GLU A 668 -11.85 24.90 74.69
C GLU A 668 -10.50 25.43 75.24
N ALA A 669 -9.38 24.71 75.05
CA ALA A 669 -8.11 24.98 75.73
C ALA A 669 -7.16 25.99 75.04
N GLU A 670 -7.24 26.18 73.72
CA GLU A 670 -6.17 26.84 72.92
C GLU A 670 -6.41 28.34 72.63
N LYS A 671 -7.41 28.97 73.25
CA LYS A 671 -7.95 30.29 72.85
C LYS A 671 -7.09 31.53 73.22
N ARG A 672 -5.77 31.53 72.98
CA ARG A 672 -4.82 32.63 73.28
C ARG A 672 -3.65 32.79 72.25
N LEU A 673 -3.67 33.89 71.45
CA LEU A 673 -2.57 34.62 70.69
C LEU A 673 -2.57 34.61 69.09
N PRO A 674 -2.00 35.63 68.36
CA PRO A 674 -2.28 35.98 66.91
C PRO A 674 -1.08 36.13 65.88
N LYS A 675 -1.26 36.69 64.62
CA LYS A 675 -0.46 36.46 63.32
C LYS A 675 -0.18 37.67 62.30
N GLY A 676 0.45 37.42 61.09
CA GLY A 676 0.62 38.18 59.77
C GLY A 676 1.29 37.33 58.61
N SER A 677 1.67 37.66 57.32
CA SER A 677 1.41 38.76 56.29
C SER A 677 2.22 38.68 54.89
N GLU A 678 1.57 38.79 53.68
CA GLU A 678 1.89 39.39 52.30
C GLU A 678 2.90 38.87 51.15
N GLU A 679 2.91 39.44 49.89
CA GLU A 679 3.33 38.82 48.54
C GLU A 679 3.81 39.74 47.29
N LEU A 680 4.08 39.22 46.02
CA LEU A 680 4.23 39.79 44.58
C LEU A 680 5.63 40.13 43.90
N ALA A 681 5.95 40.36 42.56
CA ALA A 681 5.56 39.94 41.14
C ALA A 681 6.44 40.58 39.93
N VAL A 682 6.24 40.26 38.58
CA VAL A 682 6.57 41.02 37.24
C VAL A 682 7.59 40.45 36.10
N THR A 683 7.83 41.11 34.91
CA THR A 683 8.26 40.68 33.48
C THR A 683 9.54 41.37 32.81
N GLU A 684 10.03 41.47 31.49
CA GLU A 684 9.80 41.18 29.99
C GLU A 684 11.18 41.27 29.14
N GLU A 685 11.57 41.36 27.80
CA GLU A 685 11.21 41.48 26.30
C GLU A 685 12.53 41.18 25.36
N VAL A 686 12.87 41.48 24.03
CA VAL A 686 12.42 41.25 22.57
C VAL A 686 13.59 41.50 21.45
N GLY A 687 13.53 41.17 20.10
CA GLY A 687 14.59 41.43 19.00
C GLY A 687 14.39 41.07 17.44
N SER A 688 15.30 41.39 16.42
CA SER A 688 15.16 41.13 14.90
C SER A 688 16.39 41.34 13.85
N ALA A 689 16.24 41.12 12.49
CA ALA A 689 17.05 41.52 11.20
C ALA A 689 18.15 40.57 10.50
N SER A 690 18.71 40.62 9.21
CA SER A 690 18.44 41.07 7.76
C SER A 690 19.53 40.65 6.62
N PRO A 691 19.35 40.71 5.23
CA PRO A 691 20.21 40.08 4.11
C PRO A 691 20.55 40.82 2.70
N MET A 692 21.38 40.29 1.71
CA MET A 692 21.68 40.90 0.31
C MET A 692 22.40 40.10 -0.92
N THR A 693 22.03 40.38 -2.22
CA THR A 693 22.73 40.40 -3.62
C THR A 693 23.16 39.20 -4.59
N SER A 694 23.53 39.49 -5.89
CA SER A 694 23.59 38.58 -7.13
C SER A 694 24.47 39.05 -8.37
N THR A 695 24.79 38.22 -9.42
CA THR A 695 25.55 38.56 -10.71
C THR A 695 25.30 37.64 -11.98
N LYS A 696 25.76 38.00 -13.22
CA LYS A 696 25.58 37.34 -14.58
C LYS A 696 26.89 37.08 -15.39
N VAL A 697 26.88 36.24 -16.46
CA VAL A 697 27.94 36.08 -17.53
C VAL A 697 27.34 35.83 -18.98
N LEU A 698 28.16 35.74 -20.05
CA LEU A 698 27.87 35.85 -21.51
C LEU A 698 28.27 34.62 -22.40
N VAL A 699 28.24 34.73 -23.75
CA VAL A 699 28.29 33.63 -24.77
C VAL A 699 29.33 33.82 -25.90
N ALA A 700 29.99 32.73 -26.34
CA ALA A 700 30.77 32.51 -27.59
C ALA A 700 31.01 30.97 -27.77
N GLY A 701 31.43 30.36 -28.90
CA GLY A 701 31.83 30.80 -30.26
C GLY A 701 32.20 29.57 -31.15
N SER A 702 32.71 29.72 -32.40
CA SER A 702 32.99 28.57 -33.31
C SER A 702 34.11 28.79 -34.36
N ASP A 703 34.98 27.78 -34.61
CA ASP A 703 35.29 27.21 -35.95
C ASP A 703 36.20 25.93 -35.91
N SER A 704 36.29 25.21 -37.03
CA SER A 704 37.41 24.37 -37.54
C SER A 704 38.10 23.35 -36.60
N THR A 705 37.48 22.18 -36.35
CA THR A 705 38.16 20.98 -35.79
C THR A 705 37.60 19.66 -36.35
N THR A 706 38.30 18.53 -36.14
CA THR A 706 37.68 17.18 -36.25
C THR A 706 36.49 17.12 -35.29
N ALA A 707 35.30 16.84 -35.82
CA ALA A 707 34.06 16.89 -35.04
C ALA A 707 34.09 15.84 -33.93
N LYS A 708 34.05 16.28 -32.66
CA LYS A 708 33.94 15.37 -31.52
C LYS A 708 32.48 14.96 -31.35
N VAL A 709 32.23 13.66 -31.38
CA VAL A 709 30.91 13.06 -31.22
C VAL A 709 30.90 12.27 -29.93
N LEU A 710 29.97 12.61 -29.05
CA LEU A 710 29.80 11.90 -27.78
C LEU A 710 28.74 10.81 -27.95
N VAL A 711 29.11 9.55 -27.71
CA VAL A 711 28.24 8.38 -27.80
C VAL A 711 27.98 7.86 -26.40
N THR A 712 26.73 7.90 -25.94
CA THR A 712 26.36 7.33 -24.64
C THR A 712 25.94 5.87 -24.79
N GLY A 713 26.33 4.98 -23.89
CA GLY A 713 26.15 3.53 -24.04
C GLY A 713 27.12 2.93 -25.07
N GLY A 714 28.28 3.58 -25.26
CA GLY A 714 29.24 3.25 -26.31
C GLY A 714 29.89 1.87 -26.17
N SER A 715 30.01 1.35 -24.95
CA SER A 715 30.52 -0.01 -24.68
C SER A 715 29.44 -1.08 -24.86
N GLY A 716 28.18 -0.69 -25.07
CA GLY A 716 27.06 -1.59 -25.34
C GLY A 716 27.01 -2.10 -26.79
N TYR A 717 26.13 -3.07 -27.05
CA TYR A 717 26.00 -3.75 -28.35
C TYR A 717 25.80 -2.79 -29.54
N ILE A 718 24.84 -1.87 -29.47
CA ILE A 718 24.57 -0.92 -30.57
C ILE A 718 25.65 0.17 -30.59
N GLY A 719 26.03 0.70 -29.41
CA GLY A 719 27.05 1.74 -29.29
C GLY A 719 28.39 1.35 -29.92
N SER A 720 28.87 0.13 -29.67
CA SER A 720 30.13 -0.36 -30.22
C SER A 720 30.14 -0.39 -31.76
N HIS A 721 29.06 -0.85 -32.38
CA HIS A 721 28.96 -0.91 -33.84
C HIS A 721 28.75 0.47 -34.47
N VAL A 722 28.03 1.38 -33.79
CA VAL A 722 27.93 2.79 -34.16
C VAL A 722 29.31 3.47 -34.10
N ILE A 723 30.05 3.31 -33.01
CA ILE A 723 31.40 3.88 -32.85
C ILE A 723 32.33 3.39 -33.96
N TYR A 724 32.39 2.08 -34.20
CA TYR A 724 33.16 1.51 -35.32
C TYR A 724 32.78 2.16 -36.67
N THR A 725 31.48 2.33 -36.94
CA THR A 725 30.99 2.92 -38.18
C THR A 725 31.34 4.42 -38.31
N LEU A 726 31.27 5.19 -37.22
CA LEU A 726 31.73 6.58 -37.17
C LEU A 726 33.24 6.69 -37.43
N GLN A 727 34.04 5.80 -36.84
CA GLN A 727 35.49 5.80 -37.03
C GLN A 727 35.91 5.45 -38.45
N LYS A 728 35.22 4.52 -39.13
CA LYS A 728 35.51 4.19 -40.54
C LYS A 728 35.44 5.41 -41.46
N THR A 729 34.66 6.44 -41.13
CA THR A 729 34.57 7.65 -41.96
C THR A 729 35.73 8.62 -41.76
N ARG A 730 36.60 8.44 -40.75
CA ARG A 730 37.73 9.32 -40.39
C ARG A 730 37.40 10.82 -40.20
N ARG A 731 36.11 11.18 -40.06
CA ARG A 731 35.63 12.57 -39.86
C ARG A 731 35.41 12.93 -38.39
N TYR A 732 35.18 11.91 -37.56
CA TYR A 732 34.72 12.06 -36.19
C TYR A 732 35.76 11.53 -35.19
N LYS A 733 35.94 12.27 -34.09
CA LYS A 733 36.63 11.78 -32.89
C LYS A 733 35.55 11.34 -31.90
N VAL A 734 35.66 10.14 -31.35
CA VAL A 734 34.62 9.57 -30.48
C VAL A 734 34.97 9.74 -29.00
N ILE A 735 34.01 10.28 -28.25
CA ILE A 735 33.98 10.27 -26.79
C ILE A 735 32.91 9.26 -26.37
N SER A 736 33.24 8.27 -25.54
CA SER A 736 32.28 7.25 -25.08
C SER A 736 31.93 7.47 -23.62
N LEU A 737 30.63 7.60 -23.31
CA LEU A 737 30.11 7.61 -21.93
C LEU A 737 29.34 6.32 -21.66
N ASP A 738 29.75 5.58 -20.64
CA ASP A 738 29.11 4.32 -20.24
C ASP A 738 29.32 4.08 -18.75
N ASN A 739 28.38 3.45 -18.05
CA ASN A 739 28.52 3.09 -16.62
C ASN A 739 28.83 1.60 -16.41
N GLY A 740 28.94 0.80 -17.49
CA GLY A 740 29.29 -0.62 -17.40
C GLY A 740 28.17 -1.55 -16.92
N HIS A 741 26.94 -1.04 -16.75
CA HIS A 741 25.84 -1.82 -16.17
C HIS A 741 25.53 -3.11 -16.95
N ASN A 742 25.53 -3.04 -18.28
CA ASN A 742 25.27 -4.17 -19.20
C ASN A 742 26.11 -4.01 -20.49
N SER A 743 27.39 -3.73 -20.29
CA SER A 743 28.36 -3.27 -21.30
C SER A 743 29.78 -3.51 -20.79
N HIS A 744 30.69 -4.01 -21.64
CA HIS A 744 32.04 -4.42 -21.20
C HIS A 744 33.12 -3.53 -21.86
N PRO A 745 34.05 -2.90 -21.10
CA PRO A 745 35.00 -1.92 -21.65
C PRO A 745 35.91 -2.45 -22.76
N ASN A 746 36.30 -3.74 -22.68
CA ASN A 746 37.01 -4.45 -23.76
C ASN A 746 36.37 -4.32 -25.16
N ALA A 747 35.05 -4.08 -25.27
CA ALA A 747 34.41 -3.80 -26.55
C ALA A 747 35.05 -2.58 -27.24
N LEU A 748 35.28 -1.48 -26.51
CA LEU A 748 35.94 -0.28 -27.04
C LEU A 748 37.38 -0.57 -27.48
N SER A 749 38.15 -1.29 -26.66
CA SER A 749 39.52 -1.69 -27.00
C SER A 749 39.58 -2.51 -28.28
N ARG A 750 38.62 -3.42 -28.49
CA ARG A 750 38.50 -4.21 -29.72
C ARG A 750 38.07 -3.37 -30.92
N ILE A 751 37.18 -2.39 -30.77
CA ILE A 751 36.84 -1.43 -31.85
C ILE A 751 38.09 -0.66 -32.28
N SER A 752 38.84 -0.06 -31.34
CA SER A 752 40.06 0.67 -31.68
C SER A 752 41.09 -0.23 -32.38
N ALA A 753 41.31 -1.45 -31.89
CA ALA A 753 42.21 -2.41 -32.54
C ALA A 753 41.76 -2.79 -33.96
N LEU A 754 40.45 -3.03 -34.17
CA LEU A 754 39.86 -3.34 -35.46
C LEU A 754 39.98 -2.13 -36.42
N SER A 755 39.58 -0.95 -35.96
CA SER A 755 39.62 0.32 -36.71
C SER A 755 41.03 0.76 -37.10
N ARG A 756 42.03 0.46 -36.25
CA ARG A 756 43.47 0.58 -36.53
C ARG A 756 43.95 -0.44 -37.56
N SER A 757 43.51 -1.70 -37.49
CA SER A 757 43.95 -2.74 -38.44
C SER A 757 43.37 -2.57 -39.85
N GLU A 758 42.35 -1.74 -40.00
CA GLU A 758 41.79 -1.28 -41.28
C GLU A 758 42.40 0.05 -41.82
N LEU A 759 43.46 0.58 -41.21
CA LEU A 759 44.16 1.76 -41.73
C LEU A 759 45.11 1.40 -42.88
N PRO A 760 45.23 2.25 -43.93
CA PRO A 760 46.33 2.19 -44.88
C PRO A 760 47.71 2.33 -44.20
N SER A 761 48.75 1.80 -44.82
CA SER A 761 50.14 1.90 -44.33
C SER A 761 50.71 3.32 -44.31
N ASP A 762 50.04 4.25 -45.00
CA ASP A 762 50.35 5.68 -45.16
C ASP A 762 49.31 6.60 -44.48
N ALA A 763 48.48 6.05 -43.57
CA ALA A 763 47.48 6.81 -42.81
C ALA A 763 48.10 7.97 -42.01
N SER A 764 47.41 9.12 -41.98
CA SER A 764 47.90 10.30 -41.25
C SER A 764 47.74 10.17 -39.74
N GLU A 765 48.48 10.98 -38.97
CA GLU A 765 48.30 11.10 -37.51
C GLU A 765 46.85 11.41 -37.12
N ARG A 766 46.11 12.15 -37.97
CA ARG A 766 44.69 12.44 -37.78
C ARG A 766 43.82 11.19 -37.98
N ASP A 767 44.10 10.38 -39.00
CA ASP A 767 43.34 9.13 -39.23
C ASP A 767 43.57 8.16 -38.08
N ILE A 768 44.81 8.04 -37.60
CA ILE A 768 45.18 7.28 -36.41
C ILE A 768 44.43 7.81 -35.18
N ASP A 769 44.41 9.13 -34.93
CA ASP A 769 43.67 9.73 -33.82
C ASP A 769 42.16 9.41 -33.86
N THR A 770 41.54 9.33 -35.05
CA THR A 770 40.12 8.92 -35.16
C THR A 770 39.86 7.47 -34.78
N THR A 771 40.88 6.60 -34.73
CA THR A 771 40.73 5.22 -34.24
C THR A 771 40.70 5.12 -32.71
N GLU A 772 41.11 6.16 -31.99
CA GLU A 772 41.14 6.19 -30.54
C GLU A 772 39.84 6.73 -29.95
N ILE A 773 39.33 6.06 -28.91
CA ILE A 773 38.07 6.37 -28.23
C ILE A 773 38.38 6.97 -26.87
N GLU A 774 37.93 8.19 -26.60
CA GLU A 774 38.00 8.77 -25.26
C GLU A 774 36.86 8.20 -24.39
N SER A 775 37.11 7.07 -23.73
CA SER A 775 36.14 6.44 -22.82
C SER A 775 36.18 7.06 -21.43
N HIS A 776 35.00 7.41 -20.88
CA HIS A 776 34.82 7.81 -19.49
C HIS A 776 33.77 6.93 -18.83
N SER A 777 34.06 6.46 -17.62
CA SER A 777 33.04 5.85 -16.75
C SER A 777 32.13 6.95 -16.23
N CYS A 778 30.85 6.96 -16.61
CA CYS A 778 29.93 8.05 -16.29
C CYS A 778 28.48 7.54 -16.24
N ASP A 779 27.80 7.81 -15.14
CA ASP A 779 26.38 7.54 -14.98
C ASP A 779 25.53 8.77 -15.33
N LEU A 780 24.64 8.62 -16.32
CA LEU A 780 23.79 9.73 -16.80
C LEU A 780 22.67 10.10 -15.82
N THR A 781 22.41 9.31 -14.78
CA THR A 781 21.55 9.76 -13.65
C THR A 781 22.26 10.78 -12.76
N ARG A 782 23.59 10.91 -12.87
CA ARG A 782 24.43 11.76 -12.02
C ARG A 782 24.90 12.98 -12.81
N ARG A 783 24.08 14.04 -12.81
CA ARG A 783 24.31 15.28 -13.60
C ARG A 783 25.74 15.83 -13.49
N ASP A 784 26.36 15.78 -12.32
CA ASP A 784 27.72 16.29 -12.10
C ASP A 784 28.80 15.51 -12.86
N GLU A 785 28.59 14.21 -13.12
CA GLU A 785 29.51 13.39 -13.92
C GLU A 785 29.41 13.75 -15.41
N ILE A 786 28.17 13.93 -15.93
CA ILE A 786 27.95 14.43 -17.29
C ILE A 786 28.62 15.81 -17.44
N ARG A 787 28.40 16.69 -16.46
CA ARG A 787 28.97 18.05 -16.42
C ARG A 787 30.49 18.01 -16.49
N ALA A 788 31.15 17.20 -15.65
CA ALA A 788 32.61 17.09 -15.61
C ALA A 788 33.21 16.64 -16.95
N VAL A 789 32.53 15.75 -17.69
CA VAL A 789 32.92 15.36 -19.06
C VAL A 789 32.81 16.57 -20.00
N PHE A 790 31.67 17.26 -20.03
CA PHE A 790 31.48 18.40 -20.94
C PHE A 790 32.43 19.56 -20.61
N GLU A 791 32.75 19.79 -19.34
CA GLU A 791 33.75 20.79 -18.89
C GLU A 791 35.16 20.51 -19.44
N LYS A 792 35.55 19.23 -19.62
CA LYS A 792 36.84 18.86 -20.26
C LYS A 792 36.96 19.38 -21.70
N TYR A 793 35.86 19.47 -22.44
CA TYR A 793 35.86 19.87 -23.85
C TYR A 793 35.41 21.33 -24.07
N GLY A 794 34.69 21.91 -23.11
CA GLY A 794 34.23 23.31 -23.14
C GLY A 794 33.00 23.54 -24.02
N LYS A 795 32.47 24.77 -23.96
CA LYS A 795 31.32 25.22 -24.77
C LYS A 795 31.60 25.06 -26.27
N GLY A 796 30.70 24.41 -26.99
CA GLY A 796 30.86 24.07 -28.41
C GLY A 796 31.94 23.02 -28.73
N GLY A 797 32.64 22.47 -27.71
CA GLY A 797 33.75 21.53 -27.88
C GLY A 797 33.35 20.12 -28.33
N ILE A 798 32.07 19.79 -28.18
CA ILE A 798 31.39 18.58 -28.66
C ILE A 798 30.40 19.00 -29.74
N TRP A 799 30.50 18.41 -30.93
CA TRP A 799 29.73 18.82 -32.12
C TRP A 799 28.29 18.29 -32.12
N GLY A 800 28.08 17.10 -31.52
CA GLY A 800 26.80 16.45 -31.39
C GLY A 800 26.88 15.16 -30.58
N VAL A 801 25.72 14.62 -30.22
CA VAL A 801 25.57 13.44 -29.36
C VAL A 801 24.81 12.32 -30.08
N VAL A 802 25.24 11.07 -29.87
CA VAL A 802 24.44 9.88 -30.20
C VAL A 802 24.06 9.20 -28.89
N HIS A 803 22.79 9.36 -28.49
CA HIS A 803 22.29 8.93 -27.20
C HIS A 803 21.67 7.52 -27.30
N ILE A 804 22.44 6.51 -26.89
CA ILE A 804 22.07 5.07 -26.95
C ILE A 804 21.83 4.50 -25.55
N ALA A 805 22.53 5.02 -24.53
CA ALA A 805 22.38 4.62 -23.12
C ALA A 805 20.91 4.60 -22.67
N ALA A 806 20.41 3.41 -22.36
CA ALA A 806 19.11 3.13 -21.78
C ALA A 806 19.08 1.68 -21.27
N TYR A 807 18.35 1.41 -20.19
CA TYR A 807 17.93 0.05 -19.86
C TYR A 807 16.86 -0.39 -20.89
N LYS A 808 16.92 -1.66 -21.32
CA LYS A 808 16.24 -2.13 -22.54
C LYS A 808 15.42 -3.43 -22.42
N ALA A 809 15.40 -4.07 -21.26
CA ALA A 809 14.67 -5.32 -21.07
C ALA A 809 13.19 -5.03 -20.81
N VAL A 810 12.33 -5.36 -21.80
CA VAL A 810 10.90 -5.03 -21.75
C VAL A 810 10.19 -5.66 -20.55
N GLY A 811 10.55 -6.89 -20.16
CA GLY A 811 10.01 -7.58 -18.98
C GLY A 811 10.39 -6.88 -17.67
N GLU A 812 11.69 -6.76 -17.41
CA GLU A 812 12.26 -6.02 -16.27
C GLU A 812 11.69 -4.60 -16.13
N SER A 813 11.41 -3.91 -17.24
CA SER A 813 10.78 -2.57 -17.21
C SER A 813 9.38 -2.56 -16.58
N VAL A 814 8.65 -3.69 -16.59
CA VAL A 814 7.34 -3.86 -15.91
C VAL A 814 7.52 -4.13 -14.42
N GLU A 815 8.65 -4.73 -14.03
CA GLU A 815 8.99 -5.12 -12.65
C GLU A 815 9.59 -3.94 -11.86
N ILE A 816 10.55 -3.22 -12.46
CA ILE A 816 11.21 -2.02 -11.89
C ILE A 816 10.98 -0.74 -12.72
N PRO A 817 9.71 -0.33 -12.96
CA PRO A 817 9.39 0.76 -13.88
C PRO A 817 9.97 2.12 -13.47
N LEU A 818 10.11 2.40 -12.16
CA LEU A 818 10.64 3.68 -11.69
C LEU A 818 12.12 3.85 -12.06
N THR A 819 12.93 2.80 -11.87
CA THR A 819 14.33 2.75 -12.29
C THR A 819 14.47 2.94 -13.80
N TYR A 820 13.54 2.40 -14.59
CA TYR A 820 13.49 2.65 -16.03
C TYR A 820 13.19 4.12 -16.38
N TYR A 821 12.23 4.77 -15.71
CA TYR A 821 11.96 6.21 -15.93
C TYR A 821 13.16 7.07 -15.51
N GLU A 822 13.82 6.75 -14.39
CA GLU A 822 15.02 7.46 -13.93
C GLU A 822 16.19 7.30 -14.91
N ASN A 823 16.57 6.06 -15.22
CA ASN A 823 17.71 5.76 -16.10
C ASN A 823 17.47 6.14 -17.58
N ASN A 824 16.23 6.20 -18.06
CA ASN A 824 15.95 6.47 -19.49
C ASN A 824 15.31 7.84 -19.77
N VAL A 825 14.62 8.47 -18.83
CA VAL A 825 13.95 9.77 -19.03
C VAL A 825 14.69 10.86 -18.25
N THR A 826 14.93 10.67 -16.95
CA THR A 826 15.69 11.65 -16.15
C THR A 826 17.13 11.78 -16.64
N ALA A 827 17.76 10.67 -17.04
CA ALA A 827 19.08 10.67 -17.68
C ALA A 827 19.11 11.43 -19.03
N THR A 828 18.10 11.24 -19.90
CA THR A 828 17.97 12.04 -21.13
C THR A 828 17.81 13.52 -20.78
N LEU A 829 17.00 13.86 -19.77
CA LEU A 829 16.79 15.24 -19.34
C LEU A 829 18.09 15.90 -18.83
N TYR A 830 18.87 15.21 -17.98
CA TYR A 830 20.15 15.73 -17.48
C TYR A 830 21.21 15.84 -18.59
N LEU A 831 21.23 14.90 -19.54
CA LEU A 831 22.07 15.00 -20.73
C LEU A 831 21.68 16.22 -21.58
N LEU A 832 20.39 16.44 -21.87
CA LEU A 832 19.90 17.58 -22.65
C LEU A 832 20.16 18.93 -21.95
N GLN A 833 19.96 19.01 -20.64
CA GLN A 833 20.30 20.20 -19.84
C GLN A 833 21.80 20.53 -19.89
N THR A 834 22.66 19.51 -19.80
CA THR A 834 24.13 19.68 -19.86
C THR A 834 24.57 20.05 -21.29
N MET A 835 24.01 19.39 -22.30
CA MET A 835 24.18 19.76 -23.70
C MET A 835 23.82 21.23 -23.97
N GLN A 836 22.69 21.71 -23.43
CA GLN A 836 22.29 23.12 -23.52
C GLN A 836 23.28 24.06 -22.80
N GLU A 837 23.74 23.69 -21.60
CA GLU A 837 24.72 24.47 -20.83
C GLU A 837 26.05 24.62 -21.58
N PHE A 838 26.43 23.63 -22.40
CA PHE A 838 27.69 23.60 -23.16
C PHE A 838 27.53 23.87 -24.68
N ASP A 839 26.41 24.49 -25.08
CA ASP A 839 26.14 24.92 -26.48
C ASP A 839 26.21 23.78 -27.52
N CYS A 840 25.91 22.55 -27.11
CA CYS A 840 25.85 21.36 -27.97
C CYS A 840 24.38 21.03 -28.29
N THR A 841 23.91 21.27 -29.52
CA THR A 841 22.48 21.24 -29.84
C THR A 841 22.06 20.19 -30.89
N ARG A 842 22.95 19.25 -31.22
CA ARG A 842 22.71 18.16 -32.19
C ARG A 842 22.61 16.81 -31.47
N ILE A 843 21.52 16.07 -31.68
CA ILE A 843 21.35 14.74 -31.08
C ILE A 843 20.70 13.71 -32.02
N VAL A 844 21.32 12.54 -32.15
CA VAL A 844 20.68 11.32 -32.65
C VAL A 844 20.21 10.51 -31.44
N TYR A 845 18.92 10.22 -31.36
CA TYR A 845 18.32 9.47 -30.25
C TYR A 845 17.97 8.03 -30.65
N SER A 846 18.45 7.06 -29.87
CA SER A 846 17.98 5.67 -29.97
C SER A 846 16.57 5.52 -29.42
N SER A 847 15.59 5.44 -30.30
CA SER A 847 14.23 5.03 -29.98
C SER A 847 14.05 3.51 -30.25
N SER A 848 12.81 3.05 -30.39
CA SER A 848 12.48 1.64 -30.61
C SER A 848 11.08 1.51 -31.21
N ALA A 849 10.83 0.50 -32.06
CA ALA A 849 9.48 0.17 -32.54
C ALA A 849 8.44 -0.06 -31.41
N THR A 850 8.88 -0.32 -30.17
CA THR A 850 8.00 -0.40 -28.99
C THR A 850 7.22 0.89 -28.69
N VAL A 851 7.58 2.03 -29.28
CA VAL A 851 6.78 3.28 -29.19
C VAL A 851 5.38 3.15 -29.82
N TYR A 852 5.19 2.24 -30.77
CA TYR A 852 3.91 2.05 -31.48
C TYR A 852 2.90 1.18 -30.70
N GLY A 853 3.35 0.42 -29.69
CA GLY A 853 2.50 -0.56 -29.00
C GLY A 853 1.99 -1.65 -29.95
N ILE A 854 0.70 -1.96 -29.90
CA ILE A 854 0.01 -2.77 -30.92
C ILE A 854 -0.40 -1.86 -32.10
N PRO A 855 0.22 -1.97 -33.29
CA PRO A 855 -0.10 -1.12 -34.44
C PRO A 855 -1.42 -1.54 -35.13
N PRO A 856 -2.11 -0.62 -35.82
CA PRO A 856 -3.30 -0.93 -36.60
C PRO A 856 -3.00 -1.43 -38.03
N THR A 857 -1.77 -1.20 -38.51
CA THR A 857 -1.33 -1.46 -39.89
C THR A 857 0.05 -2.11 -39.86
N ILE A 858 0.26 -3.11 -40.72
CA ILE A 858 1.54 -3.74 -41.00
C ILE A 858 1.77 -3.68 -42.52
N PRO A 859 2.95 -3.24 -43.02
CA PRO A 859 4.07 -2.69 -42.25
C PRO A 859 3.73 -1.35 -41.56
N ILE A 860 4.53 -0.96 -40.57
CA ILE A 860 4.25 0.19 -39.68
C ILE A 860 4.96 1.46 -40.19
N PRO A 861 4.25 2.49 -40.68
CA PRO A 861 4.84 3.79 -41.01
C PRO A 861 5.05 4.68 -39.77
N GLU A 862 5.97 5.65 -39.85
CA GLU A 862 6.31 6.57 -38.77
C GLU A 862 5.16 7.49 -38.33
N THR A 863 4.15 7.64 -39.20
CA THR A 863 2.88 8.33 -38.94
C THR A 863 1.94 7.55 -38.00
N THR A 864 2.28 6.31 -37.64
CA THR A 864 1.56 5.53 -36.65
C THR A 864 1.62 6.20 -35.28
N ARG A 865 0.45 6.44 -34.68
CA ARG A 865 0.34 7.11 -33.38
C ARG A 865 1.16 6.38 -32.31
N LEU A 866 2.01 7.13 -31.60
CA LEU A 866 2.75 6.62 -30.45
C LEU A 866 1.80 6.22 -29.32
N LYS A 867 1.93 4.96 -28.87
CA LYS A 867 1.04 4.33 -27.88
C LYS A 867 1.72 3.12 -27.21
N ALA A 868 2.94 3.31 -26.74
CA ALA A 868 3.71 2.26 -26.06
C ALA A 868 2.94 1.60 -24.89
N ASP A 869 2.89 0.27 -24.89
CA ASP A 869 2.20 -0.50 -23.84
C ASP A 869 3.11 -0.77 -22.62
N SER A 870 4.42 -1.01 -22.84
CA SER A 870 5.42 -1.27 -21.77
C SER A 870 6.05 0.01 -21.18
N PRO A 871 6.55 0.00 -19.93
CA PRO A 871 7.29 1.13 -19.37
C PRO A 871 8.54 1.48 -20.17
N TYR A 872 9.33 0.50 -20.63
CA TYR A 872 10.45 0.77 -21.56
C TYR A 872 10.01 1.59 -22.79
N GLY A 873 8.96 1.17 -23.50
CA GLY A 873 8.45 1.90 -24.65
C GLY A 873 7.94 3.30 -24.27
N LYS A 874 7.33 3.45 -23.09
CA LYS A 874 6.91 4.76 -22.56
C LYS A 874 8.09 5.68 -22.29
N THR A 875 9.24 5.17 -21.82
CA THR A 875 10.46 5.98 -21.72
C THR A 875 10.92 6.50 -23.08
N LYS A 876 10.84 5.69 -24.14
CA LYS A 876 11.17 6.11 -25.51
C LYS A 876 10.20 7.15 -26.06
N VAL A 877 8.90 7.01 -25.82
CA VAL A 877 7.90 8.04 -26.16
C VAL A 877 8.18 9.35 -25.42
N MET A 878 8.46 9.30 -24.11
CA MET A 878 8.75 10.50 -23.30
C MET A 878 10.03 11.22 -23.79
N SER A 879 11.10 10.49 -24.10
CA SER A 879 12.32 11.10 -24.66
C SER A 879 12.10 11.63 -26.08
N GLU A 880 11.29 10.99 -26.93
CA GLU A 880 10.89 11.56 -28.23
C GLU A 880 10.12 12.89 -28.04
N THR A 881 9.14 12.93 -27.14
CA THR A 881 8.39 14.16 -26.83
C THR A 881 9.27 15.27 -26.27
N MET A 882 10.18 14.97 -25.34
CA MET A 882 11.13 15.99 -24.83
C MET A 882 12.03 16.55 -25.93
N LEU A 883 12.42 15.74 -26.91
CA LEU A 883 13.24 16.19 -28.05
C LEU A 883 12.44 17.04 -29.04
N ASP A 884 11.19 16.67 -29.30
CA ASP A 884 10.28 17.41 -30.17
C ASP A 884 9.90 18.78 -29.57
N ASP A 885 9.47 18.80 -28.30
CA ASP A 885 9.21 20.03 -27.52
C ASP A 885 10.45 20.95 -27.50
N LEU A 886 11.64 20.39 -27.27
CA LEU A 886 12.90 21.15 -27.24
C LEU A 886 13.22 21.78 -28.60
N CYS A 887 13.06 21.04 -29.70
CA CYS A 887 13.29 21.54 -31.06
C CYS A 887 12.25 22.58 -31.51
N HIS A 888 11.02 22.50 -31.02
CA HIS A 888 10.01 23.56 -31.18
C HIS A 888 10.31 24.80 -30.32
N SER A 889 10.91 24.63 -29.14
CA SER A 889 11.20 25.72 -28.20
C SER A 889 12.43 26.57 -28.56
N ASP A 890 13.46 25.97 -29.16
CA ASP A 890 14.70 26.64 -29.55
C ASP A 890 15.23 26.07 -30.86
N SER A 891 15.08 26.84 -31.95
CA SER A 891 15.47 26.49 -33.32
C SER A 891 16.97 26.21 -33.53
N LYS A 892 17.82 26.41 -32.51
CA LYS A 892 19.22 25.95 -32.52
C LYS A 892 19.34 24.43 -32.40
N TRP A 893 18.33 23.76 -31.84
CA TRP A 893 18.33 22.31 -31.69
C TRP A 893 18.09 21.59 -33.02
N SER A 894 18.62 20.39 -33.13
CA SER A 894 18.36 19.47 -34.23
C SER A 894 18.41 18.05 -33.70
N ALA A 895 17.31 17.33 -33.83
CA ALA A 895 17.16 15.99 -33.27
C ALA A 895 16.57 15.00 -34.28
N ILE A 896 17.17 13.82 -34.37
CA ILE A 896 16.66 12.70 -35.17
C ILE A 896 16.49 11.48 -34.28
N SER A 897 15.27 10.98 -34.18
CA SER A 897 14.92 9.79 -33.40
C SER A 897 14.86 8.55 -34.29
N LEU A 898 15.64 7.52 -33.97
CA LEU A 898 15.73 6.29 -34.75
C LEU A 898 14.94 5.18 -34.08
N ARG A 899 13.78 4.86 -34.64
CA ARG A 899 12.86 3.82 -34.19
C ARG A 899 13.24 2.48 -34.84
N TYR A 900 14.30 1.86 -34.33
CA TYR A 900 14.72 0.54 -34.82
C TYR A 900 13.87 -0.60 -34.25
N PHE A 901 13.78 -1.69 -35.01
CA PHE A 901 12.97 -2.86 -34.71
C PHE A 901 13.77 -3.88 -33.89
N ASN A 902 14.22 -5.00 -34.46
CA ASN A 902 15.01 -6.02 -33.74
C ASN A 902 16.46 -6.08 -34.27
N PRO A 903 17.45 -5.45 -33.60
CA PRO A 903 18.86 -5.54 -33.99
C PRO A 903 19.41 -6.96 -33.84
N ALA A 904 20.22 -7.42 -34.79
CA ALA A 904 20.80 -8.76 -34.80
C ALA A 904 22.14 -8.85 -35.54
N GLY A 905 22.83 -9.98 -35.37
CA GLY A 905 24.18 -10.21 -35.90
C GLY A 905 25.29 -9.63 -35.04
N ALA A 906 26.45 -9.47 -35.64
CA ALA A 906 27.67 -8.99 -35.01
C ALA A 906 28.59 -8.42 -36.10
N HIS A 907 29.78 -7.94 -35.75
CA HIS A 907 30.76 -7.59 -36.77
C HIS A 907 31.33 -8.88 -37.43
N PRO A 908 31.43 -8.98 -38.77
CA PRO A 908 31.89 -10.19 -39.47
C PRO A 908 33.27 -10.74 -39.06
N SER A 909 34.15 -9.92 -38.46
CA SER A 909 35.40 -10.42 -37.87
C SER A 909 35.18 -11.37 -36.68
N GLY A 910 34.02 -11.28 -36.01
CA GLY A 910 33.70 -11.98 -34.77
C GLY A 910 34.40 -11.40 -33.55
N GLN A 911 34.91 -10.16 -33.62
CA GLN A 911 35.58 -9.50 -32.48
C GLN A 911 34.61 -8.68 -31.61
N ILE A 912 33.52 -8.16 -32.16
CA ILE A 912 32.48 -7.41 -31.43
C ILE A 912 31.09 -7.92 -31.83
N GLY A 913 30.17 -7.93 -30.88
CA GLY A 913 28.81 -8.49 -30.94
C GLY A 913 28.01 -8.18 -29.66
N GLU A 914 26.84 -8.82 -29.49
CA GLU A 914 26.03 -8.71 -28.27
C GLU A 914 26.51 -9.73 -27.21
N ASP A 915 26.95 -9.24 -26.04
CA ASP A 915 27.31 -10.05 -24.87
C ASP A 915 26.44 -9.57 -23.69
N PRO A 916 25.25 -10.17 -23.49
CA PRO A 916 24.31 -9.75 -22.48
C PRO A 916 24.70 -10.28 -21.10
N LYS A 917 24.68 -9.41 -20.08
CA LYS A 917 24.97 -9.80 -18.70
C LYS A 917 23.85 -10.72 -18.16
N GLY A 918 24.21 -11.95 -17.79
CA GLY A 918 23.26 -12.97 -17.31
C GLY A 918 22.51 -13.70 -18.43
N ARG A 919 21.29 -14.19 -18.14
CA ARG A 919 20.49 -14.93 -19.13
C ARG A 919 19.93 -13.96 -20.20
N PRO A 920 20.11 -14.22 -21.50
CA PRO A 920 19.62 -13.30 -22.53
C PRO A 920 18.09 -13.23 -22.59
N GLY A 921 17.54 -12.01 -22.55
CA GLY A 921 16.10 -11.76 -22.76
C GLY A 921 15.67 -11.78 -24.24
N ASN A 922 16.62 -11.63 -25.17
CA ASN A 922 16.39 -11.64 -26.62
C ASN A 922 16.58 -13.05 -27.21
N LEU A 923 15.73 -13.43 -28.17
CA LEU A 923 15.70 -14.77 -28.78
C LEU A 923 17.03 -15.18 -29.43
N LEU A 924 17.64 -14.32 -30.24
CA LEU A 924 18.84 -14.67 -31.01
C LEU A 924 20.08 -14.90 -30.11
N PRO A 925 20.43 -14.01 -29.17
CA PRO A 925 21.49 -14.30 -28.19
C PRO A 925 21.16 -15.48 -27.27
N LEU A 926 19.88 -15.72 -26.93
CA LEU A 926 19.49 -16.91 -26.17
C LEU A 926 19.78 -18.21 -26.95
N LEU A 927 19.47 -18.25 -28.25
CA LEU A 927 19.82 -19.35 -29.14
C LEU A 927 21.35 -19.52 -29.27
N ALA A 928 22.11 -18.42 -29.34
CA ALA A 928 23.57 -18.46 -29.38
C ALA A 928 24.17 -19.00 -28.07
N HIS A 929 23.69 -18.54 -26.91
CA HIS A 929 24.08 -19.05 -25.59
C HIS A 929 23.70 -20.53 -25.39
N MET A 930 22.53 -20.97 -25.86
CA MET A 930 22.14 -22.38 -25.82
C MET A 930 23.06 -23.25 -26.69
N ALA A 931 23.45 -22.78 -27.89
CA ALA A 931 24.31 -23.53 -28.79
C ALA A 931 25.78 -23.61 -28.34
N ILE A 932 26.26 -22.66 -27.54
CA ILE A 932 27.62 -22.67 -26.96
C ILE A 932 27.69 -23.32 -25.57
N GLY A 933 26.54 -23.70 -24.98
CA GLY A 933 26.48 -24.30 -23.64
C GLY A 933 26.41 -23.31 -22.47
N ARG A 934 26.23 -22.00 -22.72
CA ARG A 934 26.10 -20.94 -21.69
C ARG A 934 24.73 -20.87 -21.01
N VAL A 935 23.77 -21.73 -21.39
CA VAL A 935 22.42 -21.82 -20.81
C VAL A 935 21.98 -23.29 -20.81
N ASP A 936 21.81 -23.86 -19.61
CA ASP A 936 21.51 -25.29 -19.38
C ASP A 936 20.08 -25.73 -19.75
N ALA A 937 19.26 -24.78 -20.23
CA ALA A 937 17.88 -25.04 -20.61
C ALA A 937 17.82 -25.88 -21.89
N LYS A 938 17.72 -27.21 -21.73
CA LYS A 938 17.66 -28.20 -22.82
C LYS A 938 16.47 -28.04 -23.79
N THR A 939 15.50 -27.19 -23.45
CA THR A 939 14.33 -26.86 -24.28
C THR A 939 14.06 -25.35 -24.25
N LEU A 940 13.90 -24.73 -25.42
CA LEU A 940 13.45 -23.35 -25.59
C LEU A 940 11.92 -23.24 -25.40
N GLN A 941 11.45 -22.19 -24.74
CA GLN A 941 10.01 -21.88 -24.68
C GLN A 941 9.62 -20.92 -25.82
N VAL A 942 8.67 -21.34 -26.65
CA VAL A 942 8.05 -20.53 -27.72
C VAL A 942 6.68 -20.05 -27.23
N PHE A 943 6.49 -18.74 -27.13
CA PHE A 943 5.33 -18.15 -26.45
C PHE A 943 4.18 -17.90 -27.42
N GLY A 944 3.22 -18.84 -27.47
CA GLY A 944 2.03 -18.80 -28.31
C GLY A 944 2.23 -19.35 -29.73
N ASN A 945 1.18 -19.98 -30.26
CA ASN A 945 1.07 -20.53 -31.61
C ASN A 945 -0.29 -20.21 -32.26
N ASP A 946 -1.01 -19.23 -31.72
CA ASP A 946 -2.37 -18.84 -32.04
C ASP A 946 -2.50 -17.34 -32.38
N TYR A 947 -1.37 -16.67 -32.69
CA TYR A 947 -1.36 -15.32 -33.23
C TYR A 947 -1.88 -15.30 -34.69
N PRO A 948 -2.42 -14.17 -35.18
CA PRO A 948 -2.84 -14.00 -36.58
C PRO A 948 -1.63 -13.80 -37.50
N THR A 949 -0.74 -14.77 -37.55
CA THR A 949 0.56 -14.77 -38.26
C THR A 949 0.76 -16.08 -39.02
N PRO A 950 1.69 -16.18 -40.00
CA PRO A 950 1.75 -17.31 -40.94
C PRO A 950 1.97 -18.70 -40.32
N ASP A 951 2.63 -18.79 -39.17
CA ASP A 951 2.85 -20.03 -38.40
C ASP A 951 2.26 -19.97 -36.98
N GLY A 952 1.44 -18.96 -36.69
CA GLY A 952 0.85 -18.71 -35.37
C GLY A 952 1.80 -18.16 -34.31
N THR A 953 3.11 -18.01 -34.59
CA THR A 953 4.08 -17.42 -33.65
C THR A 953 4.30 -15.93 -33.92
N CYS A 954 4.93 -15.22 -32.97
CA CYS A 954 5.21 -13.79 -33.14
C CYS A 954 6.16 -13.49 -34.32
N VAL A 955 5.85 -12.45 -35.09
CA VAL A 955 6.62 -11.97 -36.24
C VAL A 955 7.35 -10.68 -35.89
N ARG A 956 8.63 -10.55 -36.25
CA ARG A 956 9.47 -9.36 -36.00
C ARG A 956 10.35 -9.07 -37.21
N ASP A 957 10.52 -7.80 -37.54
CA ASP A 957 11.50 -7.32 -38.51
C ASP A 957 12.88 -7.20 -37.86
N TYR A 958 13.82 -8.01 -38.37
CA TYR A 958 15.18 -8.09 -37.88
C TYR A 958 16.13 -7.31 -38.80
N LEU A 959 17.02 -6.53 -38.18
CA LEU A 959 17.95 -5.64 -38.85
C LEU A 959 19.38 -5.96 -38.45
N HIS A 960 20.29 -6.06 -39.41
CA HIS A 960 21.69 -6.33 -39.11
C HIS A 960 22.34 -5.15 -38.37
N ILE A 961 23.17 -5.43 -37.38
CA ILE A 961 23.73 -4.43 -36.48
C ILE A 961 24.60 -3.39 -37.19
N LEU A 962 25.26 -3.76 -38.30
CA LEU A 962 26.01 -2.82 -39.14
C LEU A 962 25.12 -1.99 -40.05
N ASP A 963 24.01 -2.53 -40.56
CA ASP A 963 23.01 -1.72 -41.26
C ASP A 963 22.44 -0.67 -40.28
N LEU A 964 22.04 -1.08 -39.07
CA LEU A 964 21.57 -0.18 -38.00
C LEU A 964 22.62 0.89 -37.63
N ALA A 965 23.90 0.52 -37.55
CA ALA A 965 24.98 1.46 -37.29
C ALA A 965 25.17 2.47 -38.44
N SER A 966 24.99 2.04 -39.69
CA SER A 966 24.98 2.96 -40.85
C SER A 966 23.81 3.95 -40.78
N GLY A 967 22.63 3.52 -40.31
CA GLY A 967 21.49 4.40 -40.07
C GLY A 967 21.77 5.49 -39.03
N HIS A 968 22.53 5.19 -37.98
CA HIS A 968 22.98 6.18 -37.00
C HIS A 968 24.00 7.17 -37.59
N LEU A 969 24.89 6.72 -38.47
CA LEU A 969 25.81 7.61 -39.21
C LEU A 969 25.03 8.56 -40.14
N LEU A 970 24.12 8.03 -40.97
CA LEU A 970 23.30 8.82 -41.89
C LEU A 970 22.45 9.86 -41.14
N ALA A 971 21.86 9.47 -40.00
CA ALA A 971 21.14 10.40 -39.12
C ALA A 971 22.07 11.48 -38.54
N LEU A 972 23.28 11.13 -38.12
CA LEU A 972 24.25 12.10 -37.57
C LEU A 972 24.70 13.11 -38.63
N GLU A 973 24.93 12.67 -39.86
CA GLU A 973 25.21 13.56 -41.01
C GLU A 973 24.02 14.45 -41.35
N ALA A 974 22.80 13.91 -41.25
CA ALA A 974 21.57 14.67 -41.46
C ALA A 974 21.31 15.77 -40.40
N LEU A 975 22.08 15.83 -39.31
CA LEU A 975 22.04 16.95 -38.34
C LEU A 975 22.88 18.17 -38.75
N ASP A 976 23.58 18.13 -39.89
CA ASP A 976 24.31 19.29 -40.39
C ASP A 976 23.37 20.49 -40.69
N ALA A 977 23.92 21.71 -40.65
CA ALA A 977 23.19 22.92 -40.97
C ALA A 977 22.63 22.91 -42.41
N ASN A 978 23.40 22.34 -43.35
CA ASN A 978 23.07 22.26 -44.78
C ASN A 978 22.16 21.07 -45.15
N SER A 979 21.74 20.28 -44.16
CA SER A 979 20.91 19.09 -44.37
C SER A 979 19.49 19.44 -44.82
N LYS A 980 19.06 18.82 -45.93
CA LYS A 980 17.71 19.00 -46.52
C LYS A 980 16.60 18.29 -45.75
N VAL A 981 16.94 17.40 -44.82
CA VAL A 981 16.00 16.57 -44.06
C VAL A 981 14.93 17.41 -43.33
N PHE A 982 15.31 18.60 -42.86
CA PHE A 982 14.41 19.52 -42.16
C PHE A 982 13.70 20.54 -43.08
N GLU A 983 13.93 20.55 -44.40
CA GLU A 983 13.24 21.46 -45.33
C GLU A 983 11.70 21.25 -45.32
N SER A 984 11.24 20.06 -44.91
CA SER A 984 9.80 19.74 -44.81
C SER A 984 9.19 19.98 -43.41
N THR A 985 9.96 20.45 -42.44
CA THR A 985 9.51 20.83 -41.08
C THR A 985 10.13 22.18 -40.70
N PRO A 986 9.62 23.29 -41.25
CA PRO A 986 10.19 24.62 -41.01
C PRO A 986 10.00 25.10 -39.56
N ASP A 987 8.98 24.60 -38.85
CA ASP A 987 8.62 25.03 -37.51
C ASP A 987 9.50 24.40 -36.41
N ALA A 988 10.10 23.23 -36.66
CA ALA A 988 11.04 22.55 -35.76
C ALA A 988 11.99 21.59 -36.49
N ARG A 989 13.27 21.57 -36.10
CA ARG A 989 14.28 20.64 -36.63
C ARG A 989 14.26 19.29 -35.89
N TYR A 990 13.08 18.67 -35.80
CA TYR A 990 12.86 17.32 -35.27
C TYR A 990 12.38 16.36 -36.37
N ARG A 991 12.90 15.13 -36.41
CA ARG A 991 12.39 14.03 -37.24
C ARG A 991 12.46 12.69 -36.50
N ALA A 992 11.64 11.73 -36.92
CA ALA A 992 11.76 10.33 -36.53
C ALA A 992 11.72 9.43 -37.76
N TYR A 993 12.52 8.35 -37.75
CA TYR A 993 12.62 7.37 -38.84
C TYR A 993 12.60 5.95 -38.29
N ASN A 994 11.89 5.05 -38.99
CA ASN A 994 11.97 3.62 -38.79
C ASN A 994 13.30 3.09 -39.34
N LEU A 995 13.95 2.19 -38.61
CA LEU A 995 15.06 1.39 -39.15
C LEU A 995 14.71 -0.10 -39.02
N GLY A 996 14.43 -0.73 -40.16
CA GLY A 996 14.11 -2.14 -40.33
C GLY A 996 14.29 -2.55 -41.80
N GLN A 997 14.11 -3.83 -42.11
CA GLN A 997 14.19 -4.36 -43.47
C GLN A 997 12.83 -4.36 -44.21
N GLY A 998 11.72 -4.11 -43.50
CA GLY A 998 10.37 -4.24 -44.03
C GLY A 998 9.95 -5.70 -44.29
N LYS A 999 10.61 -6.65 -43.61
CA LYS A 999 10.37 -8.09 -43.75
C LYS A 999 10.28 -8.74 -42.37
N GLY A 1000 9.06 -9.01 -41.93
CA GLY A 1000 8.82 -9.77 -40.72
C GLY A 1000 9.24 -11.23 -40.86
N VAL A 1001 9.95 -11.76 -39.86
CA VAL A 1001 10.24 -13.19 -39.70
C VAL A 1001 9.68 -13.72 -38.38
N SER A 1002 9.20 -14.96 -38.40
CA SER A 1002 8.57 -15.65 -37.27
C SER A 1002 9.57 -16.30 -36.31
N VAL A 1003 9.13 -16.63 -35.10
CA VAL A 1003 9.97 -17.34 -34.10
C VAL A 1003 10.52 -18.65 -34.67
N LEU A 1004 9.71 -19.43 -35.41
CA LEU A 1004 10.16 -20.70 -35.96
C LEU A 1004 11.17 -20.51 -37.11
N GLN A 1005 10.97 -19.52 -37.97
CA GLN A 1005 11.95 -19.18 -39.02
C GLN A 1005 13.31 -18.77 -38.44
N ILE A 1006 13.33 -18.09 -37.28
CA ILE A 1006 14.56 -17.68 -36.59
C ILE A 1006 15.26 -18.89 -35.95
N ILE A 1007 14.51 -19.81 -35.34
CA ILE A 1007 15.04 -21.08 -34.83
C ILE A 1007 15.66 -21.90 -35.96
N ASP A 1008 15.00 -21.97 -37.12
CA ASP A 1008 15.49 -22.69 -38.31
C ASP A 1008 16.70 -22.02 -38.96
N ALA A 1009 16.79 -20.68 -38.96
CA ALA A 1009 17.96 -19.93 -39.40
C ALA A 1009 19.15 -20.16 -38.47
N MET A 1010 18.95 -20.11 -37.15
CA MET A 1010 20.00 -20.43 -36.18
C MET A 1010 20.42 -21.89 -36.26
N ARG A 1011 19.51 -22.87 -36.41
CA ARG A 1011 19.87 -24.29 -36.59
C ARG A 1011 20.81 -24.50 -37.79
N LYS A 1012 20.61 -23.74 -38.87
CA LYS A 1012 21.49 -23.76 -40.06
C LYS A 1012 22.85 -23.07 -39.81
N ALA A 1013 22.89 -22.02 -39.00
CA ALA A 1013 24.12 -21.27 -38.71
C ALA A 1013 25.02 -21.97 -37.67
N THR A 1014 24.43 -22.60 -36.64
CA THR A 1014 25.16 -23.23 -35.53
C THR A 1014 25.37 -24.74 -35.72
N GLY A 1015 24.48 -25.41 -36.47
CA GLY A 1015 24.38 -26.87 -36.52
C GLY A 1015 23.75 -27.50 -35.27
N PHE A 1016 23.38 -26.71 -34.26
CA PHE A 1016 22.82 -27.18 -32.99
C PHE A 1016 21.30 -27.41 -33.11
N ASP A 1017 20.82 -28.59 -32.73
CA ASP A 1017 19.40 -28.92 -32.84
C ASP A 1017 18.57 -28.36 -31.67
N PHE A 1018 18.13 -27.12 -31.83
CA PHE A 1018 17.23 -26.44 -30.91
C PHE A 1018 15.90 -27.19 -30.74
N LYS A 1019 15.75 -27.86 -29.59
CA LYS A 1019 14.47 -28.36 -29.08
C LYS A 1019 13.66 -27.19 -28.51
N TYR A 1020 12.36 -27.18 -28.76
CA TYR A 1020 11.46 -26.18 -28.23
C TYR A 1020 10.09 -26.75 -27.86
N GLU A 1021 9.43 -26.09 -26.91
CA GLU A 1021 8.06 -26.36 -26.47
C GLU A 1021 7.22 -25.10 -26.70
N ILE A 1022 5.99 -25.29 -27.18
CA ILE A 1022 5.03 -24.19 -27.34
C ILE A 1022 4.28 -24.02 -26.03
N VAL A 1023 4.44 -22.85 -25.41
CA VAL A 1023 3.78 -22.47 -24.15
C VAL A 1023 2.76 -21.35 -24.41
N GLY A 1024 1.97 -20.98 -23.39
CA GLY A 1024 1.00 -19.89 -23.50
C GLY A 1024 1.61 -18.55 -23.92
N ARG A 1025 0.80 -17.68 -24.55
CA ARG A 1025 1.22 -16.33 -24.98
C ARG A 1025 1.82 -15.53 -23.83
N ARG A 1026 2.98 -14.91 -24.08
CA ARG A 1026 3.60 -13.96 -23.15
C ARG A 1026 2.81 -12.64 -23.13
N ARG A 1027 2.48 -12.15 -21.93
CA ARG A 1027 1.74 -10.90 -21.78
C ARG A 1027 2.58 -9.72 -22.28
N GLY A 1028 2.07 -9.01 -23.29
CA GLY A 1028 2.74 -7.86 -23.91
C GLY A 1028 3.39 -8.16 -25.27
N ASP A 1029 3.41 -9.42 -25.71
CA ASP A 1029 3.89 -9.75 -27.06
C ASP A 1029 2.88 -9.30 -28.12
N VAL A 1030 3.31 -8.37 -28.97
CA VAL A 1030 2.58 -7.91 -30.16
C VAL A 1030 2.63 -9.01 -31.23
N PRO A 1031 1.57 -9.26 -32.03
CA PRO A 1031 1.58 -10.34 -33.03
C PRO A 1031 2.66 -10.16 -34.10
N ASP A 1032 2.71 -8.98 -34.72
CA ASP A 1032 3.64 -8.62 -35.79
C ASP A 1032 4.20 -7.22 -35.50
N LEU A 1033 5.51 -7.05 -35.68
CA LEU A 1033 6.19 -5.76 -35.67
C LEU A 1033 7.14 -5.72 -36.88
N THR A 1034 6.63 -5.23 -38.01
CA THR A 1034 7.39 -5.07 -39.26
C THR A 1034 7.42 -3.62 -39.71
N ALA A 1035 8.59 -3.08 -40.09
CA ALA A 1035 8.76 -1.67 -40.42
C ALA A 1035 8.23 -1.31 -41.81
N ASP A 1036 7.71 -0.10 -41.99
CA ASP A 1036 7.81 0.56 -43.29
C ASP A 1036 9.14 1.37 -43.32
N PRO A 1037 10.14 1.00 -44.13
CA PRO A 1037 11.41 1.73 -44.24
C PRO A 1037 11.38 2.87 -45.27
N ALA A 1038 10.27 3.07 -46.02
CA ALA A 1038 10.25 3.91 -47.21
C ALA A 1038 10.60 5.39 -46.94
N LEU A 1039 10.32 5.91 -45.74
CA LEU A 1039 10.68 7.27 -45.36
C LEU A 1039 12.20 7.41 -45.12
N ALA A 1040 12.82 6.44 -44.43
CA ALA A 1040 14.26 6.39 -44.19
C ALA A 1040 15.05 6.16 -45.49
N GLU A 1041 14.56 5.29 -46.38
CA GLU A 1041 15.11 5.11 -47.74
C GLU A 1041 15.09 6.42 -48.54
N LYS A 1042 13.97 7.16 -48.49
CA LYS A 1042 13.75 8.37 -49.28
C LYS A 1042 14.56 9.57 -48.79
N GLU A 1043 14.72 9.74 -47.47
CA GLU A 1043 15.21 11.00 -46.88
C GLU A 1043 16.59 10.89 -46.23
N LEU A 1044 16.98 9.72 -45.72
CA LEU A 1044 18.33 9.44 -45.24
C LEU A 1044 19.17 8.63 -46.24
N GLY A 1045 18.55 8.01 -47.25
CA GLY A 1045 19.22 7.04 -48.13
C GLY A 1045 19.52 5.70 -47.45
N PHE A 1046 18.97 5.46 -46.27
CA PHE A 1046 19.21 4.26 -45.47
C PHE A 1046 18.67 3.00 -46.16
N LYS A 1047 19.44 1.90 -46.16
CA LYS A 1047 19.01 0.59 -46.69
C LYS A 1047 19.53 -0.56 -45.85
N ALA A 1048 18.65 -1.52 -45.55
CA ALA A 1048 18.99 -2.77 -44.88
C ALA A 1048 19.26 -3.87 -45.92
N ASN A 1049 20.52 -4.24 -46.11
CA ASN A 1049 20.95 -5.10 -47.21
C ASN A 1049 21.14 -6.56 -46.79
N GLU A 1050 21.51 -6.78 -45.53
CA GLU A 1050 21.85 -8.12 -45.03
C GLU A 1050 20.60 -8.93 -44.65
N ASP A 1051 20.65 -10.25 -44.81
CA ASP A 1051 19.51 -11.14 -44.51
C ASP A 1051 19.65 -11.86 -43.15
N LEU A 1052 18.58 -12.56 -42.74
CA LEU A 1052 18.56 -13.32 -41.48
C LEU A 1052 19.66 -14.40 -41.43
N ALA A 1053 20.10 -14.96 -42.56
CA ALA A 1053 21.16 -15.96 -42.57
C ALA A 1053 22.53 -15.32 -42.30
N VAL A 1054 22.79 -14.11 -42.82
CA VAL A 1054 23.95 -13.30 -42.45
C VAL A 1054 23.90 -12.91 -40.97
N MET A 1055 22.76 -12.44 -40.47
CA MET A 1055 22.59 -12.11 -39.04
C MET A 1055 22.88 -13.31 -38.14
N CYS A 1056 22.37 -14.50 -38.46
CA CYS A 1056 22.63 -15.72 -37.69
C CYS A 1056 24.09 -16.18 -37.81
N ARG A 1057 24.69 -16.10 -39.01
CA ARG A 1057 26.11 -16.42 -39.26
C ARG A 1057 27.04 -15.55 -38.41
N ASP A 1058 26.87 -14.24 -38.44
CA ASP A 1058 27.82 -13.32 -37.82
C ASP A 1058 27.66 -13.29 -36.29
N LEU A 1059 26.43 -13.42 -35.77
CA LEU A 1059 26.19 -13.67 -34.35
C LEU A 1059 26.88 -14.95 -33.87
N TRP A 1060 26.75 -16.06 -34.61
CA TRP A 1060 27.40 -17.32 -34.24
C TRP A 1060 28.93 -17.23 -34.34
N ASN A 1061 29.46 -16.56 -35.37
CA ASN A 1061 30.89 -16.30 -35.54
C ASN A 1061 31.47 -15.40 -34.43
N PHE A 1062 30.70 -14.48 -33.85
CA PHE A 1062 31.08 -13.82 -32.60
C PHE A 1062 31.04 -14.79 -31.41
N GLN A 1063 29.91 -15.48 -31.18
CA GLN A 1063 29.71 -16.34 -30.00
C GLN A 1063 30.72 -17.51 -29.93
N SER A 1064 31.05 -18.14 -31.06
CA SER A 1064 31.98 -19.28 -31.14
C SER A 1064 33.44 -18.87 -30.96
N LYS A 1065 33.82 -17.64 -31.35
CA LYS A 1065 35.14 -17.06 -31.06
C LYS A 1065 35.23 -16.48 -29.65
N ASN A 1066 34.09 -16.20 -29.02
CA ASN A 1066 33.99 -15.60 -27.70
C ASN A 1066 33.00 -16.40 -26.84
N PRO A 1067 33.32 -17.65 -26.44
CA PRO A 1067 32.39 -18.45 -25.62
C PRO A 1067 31.96 -17.70 -24.35
N GLU A 1068 32.93 -17.04 -23.69
CA GLU A 1068 32.69 -16.19 -22.53
C GLU A 1068 32.47 -14.70 -22.86
N GLY A 1069 32.15 -14.35 -24.10
CA GLY A 1069 31.92 -12.96 -24.50
C GLY A 1069 33.19 -12.12 -24.41
N TYR A 1070 33.10 -10.92 -23.81
CA TYR A 1070 34.24 -10.01 -23.72
C TYR A 1070 35.20 -10.30 -22.54
N GLY A 1071 34.80 -11.12 -21.57
CA GLY A 1071 35.58 -11.44 -20.37
C GLY A 1071 34.72 -11.83 -19.17
N LYS A 1072 35.34 -11.95 -17.99
CA LYS A 1072 34.62 -11.98 -16.71
C LYS A 1072 34.21 -10.56 -16.32
N TRP A 1073 32.96 -10.42 -15.88
CA TRP A 1073 32.30 -9.19 -15.44
C TRP A 1073 32.72 -8.73 -14.03
#